data_AF-A0A952NI54-F1
#
_entry.id   AF-A0A952NI54-F1
#
_cell.length_a   1.000
_cell.length_b   1.000
_cell.length_c   1.000
_cell.angle_alpha   90.00
_cell.angle_beta   90.00
_cell.angle_gamma   90.00
#
_symmetry.space_group_name_H-M   'P 1'
#
loop_
_entity.id
_entity.type
_entity.pdbx_description
1 polymer ?
#
loop_
_entity_poly.entity_id
_entity_poly.type
_entity_poly.pdbx_seq_one_letter_code
_entity_poly.pdbx_strand_id
1 'polypeptide(L)'
;MAPKEVRKSILIIKSNPKGLNLVESFLRNRGWKIQSATNLKEALTFLVSQKPSFVMITVDHPNKKVRMLPKLLTQSFPVFVMVFAEQGSSLSYKALQDSGCPYRINPPATGPAVERTINKILKDQEEEKEKAARVAREGGTASGDITIKGGGADGGPTHISGGNASAPNDNSLAANGMISIAGAGPGSFNIQSATDLLRQMAETPEDESGAIMASGEDNGVAQPLSLNAEALADLEKAAQEDALSAVGRSPGKPNGGAWVPADESSAKSGSGEAEELAARSGSTSAEDLLGRTGSDQGDLMGARSRGPGGEELAARSQEEAGELLGARSGDRPGGSSQEAGFLDPAASAPQVRYHEGDFDRGEQAPGQEDDDAAGAALDFNRSKKSASGVEGRDQDTGSGEGDLLKPKKGASKNVGTGGFVRHSRDNESIIVRGTQKALDESVTLKSHDVKGQPVAEHRLEQASNVACLIVESPRFSGYLVAAMAKDRPMDTKFVDTIKDRLAKFLRDNGEPIKEENSMSLKIKQVDFQDWALEYADFLRKSVHEGQEIAMAFFPFAEAQAKLGESASVEMGSVKLDEIQGDLTVDFNLYVYLPANKKYVLYTPRGSKFYGNQKGRLAGMGVTHMHVKRDDLVDVSRYRAQNYLNSKIEEFERRRSQATPPAA
;
A
#
# COMPACT_ATOMS: atom_id res chain seq x y z
N MET A 1 -1.50 -22.93 -7.55
CA MET A 1 -1.57 -22.86 -6.08
C MET A 1 -2.81 -23.60 -5.62
N ALA A 2 -2.75 -24.37 -4.53
CA ALA A 2 -3.96 -24.90 -3.88
C ALA A 2 -4.85 -23.76 -3.33
N PRO A 3 -6.16 -23.95 -3.17
CA PRO A 3 -6.99 -23.02 -2.41
C PRO A 3 -6.46 -22.90 -0.98
N LYS A 4 -6.32 -21.67 -0.46
CA LYS A 4 -6.03 -21.46 0.96
C LYS A 4 -7.26 -21.86 1.75
N GLU A 5 -7.15 -22.91 2.55
CA GLU A 5 -8.22 -23.33 3.47
C GLU A 5 -8.55 -22.18 4.43
N VAL A 6 -9.80 -21.71 4.40
CA VAL A 6 -10.23 -20.59 5.25
C VAL A 6 -10.42 -21.10 6.68
N ARG A 7 -9.67 -20.51 7.61
CA ARG A 7 -9.72 -20.88 9.02
C ARG A 7 -11.12 -20.61 9.57
N LYS A 8 -11.75 -21.62 10.16
CA LYS A 8 -13.06 -21.52 10.82
C LYS A 8 -12.96 -20.80 12.17
N SER A 9 -12.50 -19.55 12.18
CA SER A 9 -12.37 -18.71 13.36
C SER A 9 -13.21 -17.44 13.26
N ILE A 10 -14.02 -17.17 14.29
CA ILE A 10 -14.93 -16.03 14.35
C ILE A 10 -14.85 -15.34 15.73
N LEU A 11 -14.78 -14.01 15.71
CA LEU A 11 -14.92 -13.15 16.88
C LEU A 11 -16.32 -12.51 16.86
N ILE A 12 -17.03 -12.57 17.97
CA ILE A 12 -18.38 -12.00 18.13
C ILE A 12 -18.31 -10.86 19.15
N ILE A 13 -18.69 -9.65 18.74
CA ILE A 13 -18.85 -8.48 19.61
C ILE A 13 -20.35 -8.28 19.85
N LYS A 14 -20.80 -8.53 21.08
CA LYS A 14 -22.21 -8.59 21.51
C LYS A 14 -22.45 -7.67 22.71
N SER A 15 -23.66 -7.13 22.85
CA SER A 15 -24.03 -6.25 23.96
C SER A 15 -24.50 -7.04 25.18
N ASN A 16 -25.26 -8.11 24.97
CA ASN A 16 -25.67 -9.02 26.03
C ASN A 16 -24.77 -10.27 26.07
N PRO A 17 -24.05 -10.56 27.18
CA PRO A 17 -23.16 -11.72 27.26
C PRO A 17 -23.88 -13.05 27.02
N LYS A 18 -25.16 -13.16 27.38
CA LYS A 18 -25.99 -14.37 27.24
C LYS A 18 -26.82 -14.42 25.94
N GLY A 19 -26.89 -13.32 25.18
CA GLY A 19 -27.83 -13.16 24.07
C GLY A 19 -27.64 -14.10 22.89
N LEU A 20 -26.42 -14.65 22.71
CA LEU A 20 -26.05 -15.47 21.55
C LEU A 20 -25.63 -16.91 21.89
N ASN A 21 -25.85 -17.38 23.12
CA ASN A 21 -25.36 -18.70 23.56
C ASN A 21 -25.78 -19.84 22.60
N LEU A 22 -27.01 -19.81 22.08
CA LEU A 22 -27.49 -20.79 21.09
C LEU A 22 -26.75 -20.72 19.74
N VAL A 23 -26.37 -19.52 19.30
CA VAL A 23 -25.59 -19.29 18.07
C VAL A 23 -24.17 -19.81 18.26
N GLU A 24 -23.58 -19.56 19.42
CA GLU A 24 -22.25 -20.05 19.77
C GLU A 24 -22.19 -21.57 19.89
N SER A 25 -23.13 -22.20 20.59
CA SER A 25 -23.22 -23.66 20.67
C SER A 25 -23.41 -24.29 19.29
N PHE A 26 -24.30 -23.74 18.45
CA PHE A 26 -24.53 -24.24 17.09
C PHE A 26 -23.25 -24.21 16.23
N LEU A 27 -22.50 -23.11 16.29
CA LEU A 27 -21.27 -22.95 15.51
C LEU A 27 -20.11 -23.79 16.11
N ARG A 28 -19.97 -23.89 17.44
CA ARG A 28 -18.98 -24.78 18.09
C ARG A 28 -19.22 -26.25 17.70
N ASN A 29 -20.48 -26.68 17.66
CA ASN A 29 -20.87 -28.04 17.21
C ASN A 29 -20.54 -28.31 15.72
N ARG A 30 -20.18 -27.28 14.94
CA ARG A 30 -19.73 -27.39 13.53
C ARG A 30 -18.23 -27.10 13.34
N GLY A 31 -17.46 -27.14 14.43
CA GLY A 31 -16.00 -27.00 14.43
C GLY A 31 -15.50 -25.55 14.29
N TRP A 32 -16.33 -24.55 14.59
CA TRP A 32 -15.89 -23.15 14.61
C TRP A 32 -15.16 -22.80 15.92
N LYS A 33 -13.97 -22.21 15.80
CA LYS A 33 -13.25 -21.58 16.92
C LYS A 33 -13.85 -20.20 17.17
N ILE A 34 -14.74 -20.10 18.16
CA ILE A 34 -15.44 -18.87 18.52
C ILE A 34 -14.80 -18.22 19.75
N GLN A 35 -14.54 -16.92 19.64
CA GLN A 35 -14.44 -16.03 20.80
C GLN A 35 -15.61 -15.05 20.81
N SER A 36 -16.06 -14.67 22.00
CA SER A 36 -17.14 -13.69 22.19
C SER A 36 -16.70 -12.67 23.24
N ALA A 37 -16.84 -11.39 22.95
CA ALA A 37 -16.48 -10.30 23.86
C ALA A 37 -17.66 -9.32 24.00
N THR A 38 -17.84 -8.79 25.21
CA THR A 38 -18.76 -7.67 25.50
C THR A 38 -18.01 -6.35 25.74
N ASN A 39 -16.69 -6.40 25.95
CA ASN A 39 -15.86 -5.21 26.08
C ASN A 39 -15.04 -4.96 24.79
N LEU A 40 -14.96 -3.69 24.36
CA LEU A 40 -14.19 -3.27 23.19
C LEU A 40 -12.69 -3.62 23.29
N LYS A 41 -12.08 -3.41 24.46
CA LYS A 41 -10.66 -3.66 24.71
C LYS A 41 -10.31 -5.15 24.62
N GLU A 42 -11.17 -6.00 25.18
CA GLU A 42 -11.07 -7.46 25.06
C GLU A 42 -11.20 -7.90 23.59
N ALA A 43 -12.21 -7.39 22.87
CA ALA A 43 -12.41 -7.70 21.46
C ALA A 43 -11.20 -7.33 20.58
N LEU A 44 -10.59 -6.16 20.79
CA LEU A 44 -9.39 -5.73 20.07
C LEU A 44 -8.16 -6.59 20.42
N THR A 45 -7.96 -6.95 21.69
CA THR A 45 -6.90 -7.88 22.11
C THR A 45 -7.05 -9.24 21.44
N PHE A 46 -8.27 -9.79 21.34
CA PHE A 46 -8.52 -11.04 20.61
C PHE A 46 -8.32 -10.89 19.09
N LEU A 47 -8.72 -9.76 18.50
CA LEU A 47 -8.54 -9.48 17.07
C LEU A 47 -7.05 -9.51 16.69
N VAL A 48 -6.20 -8.81 17.45
CA VAL A 48 -4.75 -8.72 17.19
C VAL A 48 -4.04 -10.05 17.46
N SER A 49 -4.36 -10.73 18.56
CA SER A 49 -3.67 -11.96 18.99
C SER A 49 -4.11 -13.21 18.23
N GLN A 50 -5.41 -13.42 18.01
CA GLN A 50 -5.94 -14.63 17.37
C GLN A 50 -6.12 -14.50 15.85
N LYS A 51 -6.15 -13.27 15.32
CA LYS A 51 -6.36 -12.95 13.90
C LYS A 51 -7.52 -13.77 13.27
N PRO A 52 -8.74 -13.63 13.82
CA PRO A 52 -9.92 -14.38 13.36
C PRO A 52 -10.24 -14.04 11.91
N SER A 53 -10.70 -15.01 11.11
CA SER A 53 -11.04 -14.78 9.70
C SER A 53 -12.38 -14.03 9.54
N PHE A 54 -13.27 -14.13 10.52
CA PHE A 54 -14.57 -13.45 10.54
C PHE A 54 -14.77 -12.63 11.82
N VAL A 55 -15.41 -11.48 11.71
CA VAL A 55 -15.80 -10.64 12.86
C VAL A 55 -17.27 -10.27 12.73
N MET A 56 -18.08 -10.60 13.73
CA MET A 56 -19.51 -10.31 13.78
C MET A 56 -19.80 -9.25 14.85
N ILE A 57 -20.37 -8.11 14.46
CA ILE A 57 -20.51 -6.92 15.31
C ILE A 57 -21.98 -6.52 15.47
N THR A 58 -22.43 -6.37 16.72
CA THR A 58 -23.78 -5.92 17.04
C THR A 58 -23.96 -4.42 16.80
N VAL A 59 -25.07 -4.02 16.18
CA VAL A 59 -25.46 -2.60 16.06
C VAL A 59 -26.11 -2.05 17.34
N ASP A 60 -26.57 -2.95 18.22
CA ASP A 60 -27.24 -2.61 19.48
C ASP A 60 -26.26 -2.27 20.62
N HIS A 61 -24.94 -2.24 20.34
CA HIS A 61 -23.91 -2.02 21.36
C HIS A 61 -24.09 -0.67 22.08
N PRO A 62 -23.99 -0.60 23.43
CA PRO A 62 -24.10 0.66 24.16
C PRO A 62 -22.95 1.62 23.84
N ASN A 63 -21.70 1.13 23.86
CA ASN A 63 -20.54 1.95 23.49
C ASN A 63 -20.56 2.27 21.98
N LYS A 64 -20.68 3.55 21.65
CA LYS A 64 -20.79 4.07 20.27
C LYS A 64 -19.59 3.72 19.39
N LYS A 65 -18.37 3.58 19.95
CA LYS A 65 -17.16 3.21 19.19
C LYS A 65 -17.32 1.85 18.48
N VAL A 66 -18.01 0.90 19.10
CA VAL A 66 -18.28 -0.43 18.51
C VAL A 66 -19.14 -0.32 17.24
N ARG A 67 -20.02 0.68 17.13
CA ARG A 67 -20.82 0.91 15.92
C ARG A 67 -20.01 1.52 14.78
N MET A 68 -18.84 2.11 15.06
CA MET A 68 -17.89 2.61 14.06
C MET A 68 -16.86 1.55 13.63
N LEU A 69 -16.64 0.50 14.44
CA LEU A 69 -15.71 -0.58 14.12
C LEU A 69 -15.91 -1.21 12.74
N PRO A 70 -17.13 -1.45 12.20
CA PRO A 70 -17.27 -2.16 10.93
C PRO A 70 -16.47 -1.52 9.79
N LYS A 71 -16.49 -0.18 9.69
CA LYS A 71 -15.71 0.57 8.70
C LYS A 71 -14.20 0.49 8.98
N LEU A 72 -13.79 0.71 10.23
CA LEU A 72 -12.38 0.69 10.63
C LEU A 72 -11.75 -0.69 10.42
N LEU A 73 -12.44 -1.77 10.77
CA LEU A 73 -11.90 -3.13 10.65
C LEU A 73 -11.73 -3.55 9.19
N THR A 74 -12.66 -3.17 8.29
CA THR A 74 -12.52 -3.43 6.84
C THR A 74 -11.37 -2.65 6.18
N GLN A 75 -10.88 -1.58 6.81
CA GLN A 75 -9.73 -0.81 6.31
C GLN A 75 -8.41 -1.29 6.93
N SER A 76 -8.40 -1.62 8.23
CA SER A 76 -7.18 -1.89 8.99
C SER A 76 -6.77 -3.36 9.05
N PHE A 77 -7.66 -4.31 8.75
CA PHE A 77 -7.38 -5.75 8.88
C PHE A 77 -7.96 -6.57 7.72
N PRO A 78 -7.26 -7.62 7.24
CA PRO A 78 -7.77 -8.55 6.25
C PRO A 78 -8.74 -9.58 6.89
N VAL A 79 -9.87 -9.10 7.40
CA VAL A 79 -10.90 -9.89 8.09
C VAL A 79 -12.29 -9.61 7.54
N PHE A 80 -13.14 -10.64 7.47
CA PHE A 80 -14.50 -10.49 6.96
C PHE A 80 -15.43 -9.99 8.06
N VAL A 81 -15.83 -8.72 7.95
CA VAL A 81 -16.77 -8.10 8.88
C VAL A 81 -18.22 -8.36 8.43
N MET A 82 -19.07 -8.73 9.37
CA MET A 82 -20.52 -8.74 9.23
C MET A 82 -21.20 -8.08 10.43
N VAL A 83 -22.36 -7.47 10.21
CA VAL A 83 -23.15 -6.77 11.24
C VAL A 83 -24.45 -7.51 11.54
N PHE A 84 -24.96 -7.37 12.76
CA PHE A 84 -26.24 -7.96 13.15
C PHE A 84 -26.96 -7.10 14.20
N ALA A 85 -28.25 -7.35 14.37
CA ALA A 85 -29.00 -6.86 15.53
C ALA A 85 -29.28 -8.01 16.51
N GLU A 86 -29.13 -7.72 17.80
CA GLU A 86 -29.59 -8.59 18.90
C GLU A 86 -31.09 -8.40 19.14
N GLN A 87 -31.60 -7.18 18.96
CA GLN A 87 -32.99 -6.83 19.23
C GLN A 87 -33.79 -6.66 17.93
N GLY A 88 -35.05 -7.09 17.95
CA GLY A 88 -36.01 -6.87 16.86
C GLY A 88 -36.56 -5.44 16.76
N SER A 89 -35.89 -4.44 17.35
CA SER A 89 -36.42 -3.08 17.44
C SER A 89 -36.29 -2.32 16.11
N SER A 90 -37.21 -1.37 15.85
CA SER A 90 -37.14 -0.52 14.67
C SER A 90 -35.86 0.33 14.61
N LEU A 91 -35.33 0.73 15.77
CA LEU A 91 -34.04 1.43 15.88
C LEU A 91 -32.87 0.50 15.51
N SER A 92 -32.91 -0.76 15.92
CA SER A 92 -31.91 -1.79 15.60
C SER A 92 -31.90 -2.08 14.09
N TYR A 93 -33.09 -2.25 13.49
CA TYR A 93 -33.24 -2.39 12.03
C TYR A 93 -32.69 -1.18 11.26
N LYS A 94 -32.98 0.05 11.73
CA LYS A 94 -32.42 1.26 11.11
C LYS A 94 -30.90 1.31 11.24
N ALA A 95 -30.34 1.09 12.43
CA ALA A 95 -28.89 1.06 12.65
C ALA A 95 -28.19 -0.02 11.80
N LEU A 96 -28.85 -1.15 11.55
CA LEU A 96 -28.36 -2.21 10.66
C LEU A 96 -28.32 -1.77 9.18
N GLN A 97 -29.26 -0.93 8.73
CA GLN A 97 -29.25 -0.33 7.40
C GLN A 97 -28.22 0.79 7.28
N ASP A 98 -28.21 1.73 8.25
CA ASP A 98 -27.30 2.88 8.31
C ASP A 98 -25.82 2.48 8.46
N SER A 99 -25.53 1.23 8.87
CA SER A 99 -24.17 0.69 9.03
C SER A 99 -23.33 0.66 7.75
N GLY A 100 -23.96 0.68 6.57
CA GLY A 100 -23.29 0.58 5.26
C GLY A 100 -22.59 -0.77 4.97
N CYS A 101 -22.66 -1.75 5.88
CA CYS A 101 -21.97 -3.03 5.72
C CYS A 101 -22.72 -3.96 4.75
N PRO A 102 -22.03 -4.58 3.75
CA PRO A 102 -22.67 -5.44 2.76
C PRO A 102 -23.16 -6.79 3.32
N TYR A 103 -22.59 -7.24 4.44
CA TYR A 103 -22.92 -8.50 5.09
C TYR A 103 -23.66 -8.25 6.40
N ARG A 104 -24.99 -8.36 6.36
CA ARG A 104 -25.88 -8.03 7.49
C ARG A 104 -26.86 -9.16 7.81
N ILE A 105 -27.06 -9.40 9.10
CA ILE A 105 -27.95 -10.43 9.64
C ILE A 105 -29.11 -9.76 10.34
N ASN A 106 -30.31 -9.90 9.77
CA ASN A 106 -31.55 -9.42 10.38
C ASN A 106 -31.88 -10.24 11.65
N PRO A 107 -32.50 -9.63 12.68
CA PRO A 107 -32.90 -10.33 13.89
C PRO A 107 -34.11 -11.26 13.63
N PRO A 108 -34.23 -12.40 14.34
CA PRO A 108 -33.28 -12.91 15.34
C PRO A 108 -32.02 -13.51 14.69
N ALA A 109 -30.85 -13.15 15.22
CA ALA A 109 -29.60 -13.76 14.81
C ALA A 109 -29.57 -15.24 15.22
N THR A 110 -29.49 -16.15 14.24
CA THR A 110 -29.49 -17.60 14.43
C THR A 110 -28.24 -18.24 13.81
N GLY A 111 -27.76 -19.35 14.37
CA GLY A 111 -26.59 -20.08 13.87
C GLY A 111 -26.63 -20.36 12.35
N PRO A 112 -27.74 -20.89 11.79
CA PRO A 112 -27.92 -21.04 10.35
C PRO A 112 -27.87 -19.74 9.55
N ALA A 113 -28.26 -18.58 10.12
CA ALA A 113 -28.18 -17.30 9.43
C ALA A 113 -26.75 -16.75 9.39
N VAL A 114 -25.97 -16.94 10.47
CA VAL A 114 -24.53 -16.63 10.50
C VAL A 114 -23.79 -17.47 9.45
N GLU A 115 -24.02 -18.79 9.43
CA GLU A 115 -23.37 -19.68 8.47
C GLU A 115 -23.74 -19.37 7.01
N ARG A 116 -25.02 -19.09 6.70
CA ARG A 116 -25.41 -18.63 5.35
C ARG A 116 -24.70 -17.34 4.94
N THR A 117 -24.49 -16.42 5.89
CA THR A 117 -23.79 -15.16 5.64
C THR A 117 -22.30 -15.39 5.37
N ILE A 118 -21.65 -16.26 6.16
CA ILE A 118 -20.27 -16.73 5.92
C ILE A 118 -20.13 -17.40 4.55
N ASN A 119 -21.03 -18.32 4.20
CA ASN A 119 -20.99 -19.02 2.91
C ASN A 119 -21.20 -18.06 1.73
N LYS A 120 -22.01 -17.00 1.90
CA LYS A 120 -22.13 -15.91 0.91
C LYS A 120 -20.80 -15.16 0.77
N ILE A 121 -20.20 -14.71 1.87
CA ILE A 121 -18.88 -14.02 1.85
C ILE A 121 -17.84 -14.84 1.08
N LEU A 122 -17.76 -16.15 1.35
CA LEU A 122 -16.82 -17.05 0.68
C LEU A 122 -17.08 -17.17 -0.83
N LYS A 123 -18.35 -17.24 -1.26
CA LYS A 123 -18.72 -17.26 -2.68
C LYS A 123 -18.44 -15.92 -3.37
N ASP A 124 -18.80 -14.80 -2.74
CA ASP A 124 -18.57 -13.46 -3.27
C ASP A 124 -17.06 -13.20 -3.48
N GLN A 125 -16.20 -13.73 -2.58
CA GLN A 125 -14.74 -13.72 -2.72
C GLN A 125 -14.20 -14.63 -3.82
N GLU A 126 -14.79 -15.81 -4.03
CA GLU A 126 -14.40 -16.70 -5.13
C GLU A 126 -14.74 -16.07 -6.50
N GLU A 127 -15.92 -15.46 -6.62
CA GLU A 127 -16.30 -14.70 -7.81
C GLU A 127 -15.43 -13.47 -8.05
N GLU A 128 -15.07 -12.71 -7.02
CA GLU A 128 -14.16 -11.56 -7.14
C GLU A 128 -12.78 -12.01 -7.66
N LYS A 129 -12.26 -13.11 -7.11
CA LYS A 129 -11.00 -13.73 -7.55
C LYS A 129 -11.08 -14.28 -8.97
N GLU A 130 -12.21 -14.85 -9.38
CA GLU A 130 -12.42 -15.29 -10.77
C GLU A 130 -12.46 -14.09 -11.73
N LYS A 131 -13.19 -13.03 -11.38
CA LYS A 131 -13.25 -11.77 -12.15
C LYS A 131 -11.85 -11.17 -12.30
N ALA A 132 -11.06 -11.10 -11.23
CA ALA A 132 -9.68 -10.65 -11.27
C ALA A 132 -8.78 -11.55 -12.14
N ALA A 133 -8.91 -12.88 -12.03
CA ALA A 133 -8.16 -13.84 -12.86
C ALA A 133 -8.56 -13.78 -14.35
N ARG A 134 -9.81 -13.45 -14.64
CA ARG A 134 -10.31 -13.23 -16.00
C ARG A 134 -9.72 -11.94 -16.60
N VAL A 135 -9.77 -10.82 -15.88
CA VAL A 135 -9.14 -9.56 -16.30
C VAL A 135 -7.63 -9.74 -16.52
N ALA A 136 -6.96 -10.52 -15.66
CA ALA A 136 -5.54 -10.83 -15.83
C ALA A 136 -5.21 -11.72 -17.05
N ARG A 137 -6.18 -12.49 -17.57
CA ARG A 137 -6.05 -13.27 -18.82
C ARG A 137 -6.39 -12.43 -20.06
N GLU A 138 -7.46 -11.65 -20.01
CA GLU A 138 -7.94 -10.83 -21.13
C GLU A 138 -7.07 -9.56 -21.34
N GLY A 139 -6.38 -9.08 -20.30
CA GLY A 139 -5.42 -7.97 -20.38
C GLY A 139 -4.07 -8.31 -21.01
N GLY A 140 -3.86 -9.55 -21.47
CA GLY A 140 -2.62 -9.97 -22.14
C GLY A 140 -2.67 -9.73 -23.65
N THR A 141 -1.73 -8.92 -24.17
CA THR A 141 -1.47 -8.76 -25.62
C THR A 141 -2.62 -8.25 -26.51
N ALA A 142 -3.63 -7.61 -25.94
CA ALA A 142 -4.56 -6.77 -26.68
C ALA A 142 -3.90 -5.42 -27.05
N SER A 143 -2.94 -5.44 -27.99
CA SER A 143 -2.52 -4.24 -28.74
C SER A 143 -3.61 -3.88 -29.77
N GLY A 144 -4.83 -3.64 -29.29
CA GLY A 144 -6.03 -3.46 -30.09
C GLY A 144 -6.40 -1.98 -30.21
N ASP A 145 -6.58 -1.52 -31.44
CA ASP A 145 -7.10 -0.20 -31.74
C ASP A 145 -8.38 0.10 -30.97
N ILE A 146 -8.47 1.32 -30.41
CA ILE A 146 -9.76 1.87 -29.96
C ILE A 146 -10.54 2.21 -31.23
N THR A 147 -11.18 1.20 -31.80
CA THR A 147 -12.06 1.34 -32.95
C THR A 147 -13.32 2.08 -32.50
N ILE A 148 -13.24 3.41 -32.48
CA ILE A 148 -14.39 4.28 -32.27
C ILE A 148 -15.34 4.01 -33.44
N LYS A 149 -16.37 3.20 -33.18
CA LYS A 149 -17.39 2.83 -34.16
C LYS A 149 -18.33 4.02 -34.35
N GLY A 150 -17.82 5.06 -35.02
CA GLY A 150 -18.60 6.21 -35.44
C GLY A 150 -19.77 5.74 -36.30
N GLY A 151 -20.99 6.05 -35.85
CA GLY A 151 -22.16 5.90 -36.69
C GLY A 151 -22.06 6.90 -37.83
N GLY A 152 -21.90 6.40 -39.06
CA GLY A 152 -21.83 7.26 -40.24
C GLY A 152 -23.16 7.95 -40.51
N ALA A 153 -23.09 9.26 -40.72
CA ALA A 153 -24.08 10.05 -41.44
C ALA A 153 -23.30 10.97 -42.39
N ASP A 154 -23.81 11.17 -43.60
CA ASP A 154 -23.05 11.74 -44.71
C ASP A 154 -22.82 13.26 -44.64
N GLY A 155 -21.76 13.72 -45.33
CA GLY A 155 -21.84 14.98 -46.08
C GLY A 155 -20.78 16.05 -45.80
N GLY A 156 -19.91 16.28 -46.79
CA GLY A 156 -19.51 17.62 -47.24
C GLY A 156 -18.46 18.42 -46.42
N PRO A 157 -17.36 18.87 -47.06
CA PRO A 157 -16.47 19.90 -46.49
C PRO A 157 -16.89 21.32 -46.91
N THR A 158 -17.01 22.25 -45.96
CA THR A 158 -17.20 23.69 -46.23
C THR A 158 -16.28 24.57 -45.39
N HIS A 159 -15.90 25.73 -45.93
CA HIS A 159 -14.75 26.53 -45.51
C HIS A 159 -15.08 28.04 -45.60
N ILE A 160 -15.03 28.78 -44.48
CA ILE A 160 -15.22 30.25 -44.32
C ILE A 160 -14.60 30.63 -42.95
N SER A 161 -13.86 31.71 -42.67
CA SER A 161 -13.43 32.94 -43.39
C SER A 161 -14.23 34.25 -43.17
N GLY A 162 -13.98 34.92 -42.03
CA GLY A 162 -13.52 36.34 -41.95
C GLY A 162 -14.52 37.52 -42.04
N GLY A 163 -14.24 38.60 -41.27
CA GLY A 163 -14.96 39.89 -41.25
C GLY A 163 -16.01 39.96 -40.13
N ASN A 164 -16.05 40.89 -39.16
CA ASN A 164 -15.47 42.23 -38.91
C ASN A 164 -16.18 43.42 -39.59
N ALA A 165 -16.19 44.58 -38.89
CA ALA A 165 -16.92 45.83 -39.15
C ALA A 165 -18.46 45.71 -38.94
N SER A 166 -19.30 46.51 -38.22
CA SER A 166 -19.78 48.45 -36.14
C SER A 166 -21.16 48.84 -35.36
N ALA A 167 -21.07 48.92 -34.02
CA ALA A 167 -21.91 49.65 -33.02
C ALA A 167 -22.32 51.12 -33.40
N PRO A 168 -23.10 51.91 -32.60
CA PRO A 168 -23.54 51.69 -31.20
C PRO A 168 -24.99 52.10 -30.83
N ASN A 169 -25.41 51.81 -29.58
CA ASN A 169 -25.88 52.82 -28.60
C ASN A 169 -26.29 52.21 -27.23
N ASP A 170 -26.53 53.12 -26.27
CA ASP A 170 -27.01 53.00 -24.87
C ASP A 170 -28.01 51.84 -24.55
N ASN A 171 -28.18 51.36 -23.30
CA ASN A 171 -28.39 52.19 -22.10
C ASN A 171 -28.37 51.43 -20.73
N SER A 172 -27.65 52.00 -19.73
CA SER A 172 -27.85 52.03 -18.25
C SER A 172 -28.31 50.83 -17.36
N LEU A 173 -28.01 50.97 -16.05
CA LEU A 173 -28.58 50.28 -14.84
C LEU A 173 -28.12 48.81 -14.60
N ALA A 174 -27.35 48.46 -13.54
CA ALA A 174 -27.56 48.56 -12.06
C ALA A 174 -28.29 47.32 -11.45
N ALA A 175 -27.96 46.78 -10.26
CA ALA A 175 -26.81 46.95 -9.36
C ALA A 175 -26.79 45.86 -8.24
N ASN A 176 -25.68 45.77 -7.50
CA ASN A 176 -25.50 45.18 -6.15
C ASN A 176 -25.63 43.65 -5.93
N GLY A 177 -24.86 43.11 -4.97
CA GLY A 177 -24.91 41.69 -4.58
C GLY A 177 -23.81 41.22 -3.59
N MET A 178 -23.24 42.10 -2.78
CA MET A 178 -22.04 41.81 -1.96
C MET A 178 -22.39 41.20 -0.58
N ILE A 179 -21.96 39.96 -0.30
CA ILE A 179 -21.99 39.36 1.04
C ILE A 179 -20.69 38.59 1.30
N SER A 180 -19.99 38.95 2.38
CA SER A 180 -18.85 38.20 2.93
C SER A 180 -19.25 37.56 4.25
N ILE A 181 -18.88 36.29 4.47
CA ILE A 181 -19.00 35.63 5.78
C ILE A 181 -17.65 35.02 6.14
N ALA A 182 -17.10 35.46 7.27
CA ALA A 182 -15.97 34.81 7.94
C ALA A 182 -16.50 33.77 8.94
N GLY A 183 -15.81 32.64 9.08
CA GLY A 183 -16.15 31.60 10.05
C GLY A 183 -14.89 30.89 10.54
N ALA A 184 -14.67 30.88 11.86
CA ALA A 184 -13.56 30.16 12.47
C ALA A 184 -13.80 28.65 12.42
N GLY A 185 -12.73 27.87 12.15
CA GLY A 185 -12.81 26.41 12.01
C GLY A 185 -12.61 25.64 13.32
N PRO A 186 -13.23 24.46 13.47
CA PRO A 186 -12.85 23.49 14.49
C PRO A 186 -11.53 22.77 14.10
N GLY A 187 -10.71 22.42 15.10
CA GLY A 187 -9.38 21.84 14.87
C GLY A 187 -9.39 20.44 14.26
N SER A 188 -8.42 20.16 13.39
CA SER A 188 -8.23 18.85 12.74
C SER A 188 -7.48 17.86 13.62
N PHE A 189 -8.07 16.70 13.90
CA PHE A 189 -7.33 15.55 14.45
C PHE A 189 -6.44 14.93 13.36
N ASN A 190 -5.15 14.79 13.66
CA ASN A 190 -4.18 14.11 12.80
C ASN A 190 -4.00 12.65 13.26
N ILE A 191 -4.25 11.67 12.39
CA ILE A 191 -4.21 10.25 12.75
C ILE A 191 -2.89 9.63 12.28
N GLN A 192 -1.97 9.46 13.21
CA GLN A 192 -0.81 8.58 13.05
C GLN A 192 -1.24 7.15 13.38
N SER A 193 -1.01 6.22 12.45
CA SER A 193 -1.35 4.78 12.48
C SER A 193 -2.78 4.36 12.88
N ALA A 194 -3.34 3.41 12.11
CA ALA A 194 -4.59 2.75 12.49
C ALA A 194 -4.45 1.89 13.77
N THR A 195 -3.25 1.37 14.08
CA THR A 195 -3.00 0.69 15.37
C THR A 195 -3.13 1.64 16.54
N ASP A 196 -2.70 2.88 16.37
CA ASP A 196 -2.55 3.82 17.47
C ASP A 196 -3.86 4.57 17.70
N LEU A 197 -4.68 4.77 16.65
CA LEU A 197 -6.11 5.07 16.79
C LEU A 197 -6.86 4.00 17.61
N LEU A 198 -6.63 2.72 17.31
CA LEU A 198 -7.29 1.61 18.03
C LEU A 198 -6.80 1.49 19.48
N ARG A 199 -5.51 1.77 19.71
CA ARG A 199 -4.90 1.89 21.04
C ARG A 199 -5.52 3.05 21.83
N GLN A 200 -5.55 4.25 21.26
CA GLN A 200 -6.20 5.43 21.84
C GLN A 200 -7.69 5.18 22.13
N MET A 201 -8.40 4.44 21.26
CA MET A 201 -9.78 4.03 21.52
C MET A 201 -9.95 3.07 22.71
N ALA A 202 -8.90 2.33 23.09
CA ALA A 202 -8.87 1.37 24.20
C ALA A 202 -8.17 1.88 25.47
N GLU A 203 -7.54 3.06 25.41
CA GLU A 203 -6.83 3.72 26.51
C GLU A 203 -7.61 4.90 27.13
N THR A 204 -8.67 5.43 26.49
CA THR A 204 -9.59 6.34 27.18
C THR A 204 -10.29 5.62 28.34
N PRO A 205 -10.24 6.13 29.58
CA PRO A 205 -11.09 5.62 30.66
C PRO A 205 -12.58 5.78 30.28
N GLU A 206 -13.44 4.89 30.79
CA GLU A 206 -14.88 5.05 30.69
C GLU A 206 -15.36 5.83 31.94
N ASP A 207 -15.80 7.07 31.76
CA ASP A 207 -16.20 7.96 32.86
C ASP A 207 -17.36 7.37 33.68
N GLU A 208 -17.14 7.15 34.99
CA GLU A 208 -18.15 6.66 35.93
C GLU A 208 -19.22 7.73 36.26
N SER A 209 -20.12 7.97 35.31
CA SER A 209 -21.23 8.91 35.47
C SER A 209 -22.43 8.25 36.20
N GLY A 210 -22.40 8.17 37.53
CA GLY A 210 -23.40 7.36 38.26
C GLY A 210 -23.75 7.63 39.73
N ALA A 211 -23.14 8.56 40.47
CA ALA A 211 -23.53 8.82 41.87
C ALA A 211 -23.28 10.26 42.35
N ILE A 212 -24.31 11.11 42.33
CA ILE A 212 -24.27 12.44 42.96
C ILE A 212 -24.90 12.34 44.36
N MET A 213 -24.08 12.48 45.39
CA MET A 213 -24.48 12.84 46.76
C MET A 213 -23.50 13.90 47.27
N ALA A 214 -24.02 14.89 48.00
CA ALA A 214 -23.27 16.12 48.29
C ALA A 214 -22.63 16.12 49.69
N SER A 215 -21.44 16.70 49.81
CA SER A 215 -21.04 17.67 50.87
C SER A 215 -19.51 17.90 50.86
N GLY A 216 -19.05 18.98 51.49
CA GLY A 216 -17.66 19.14 51.91
C GLY A 216 -16.83 20.15 51.09
N GLU A 217 -16.49 21.27 51.73
CA GLU A 217 -15.44 22.19 51.29
C GLU A 217 -14.11 21.77 51.94
N ASP A 218 -12.98 21.86 51.22
CA ASP A 218 -11.73 22.42 51.78
C ASP A 218 -10.75 22.83 50.66
N ASN A 219 -9.75 23.65 51.00
CA ASN A 219 -8.66 24.08 50.11
C ASN A 219 -7.47 23.10 50.17
N GLY A 220 -6.89 22.78 49.00
CA GLY A 220 -5.69 21.96 48.91
C GLY A 220 -4.78 22.37 47.74
N VAL A 221 -3.72 23.14 48.01
CA VAL A 221 -2.65 23.39 47.03
C VAL A 221 -1.73 22.17 47.00
N ALA A 222 -1.73 21.43 45.88
CA ALA A 222 -0.87 20.27 45.67
C ALA A 222 0.09 20.50 44.49
N GLN A 223 1.35 20.10 44.66
CA GLN A 223 2.37 20.15 43.60
C GLN A 223 2.29 18.91 42.68
N PRO A 224 2.68 19.01 41.40
CA PRO A 224 2.76 17.85 40.52
C PRO A 224 3.95 16.96 40.92
N LEU A 225 3.65 15.77 41.46
CA LEU A 225 4.65 14.72 41.68
C LEU A 225 5.02 14.07 40.34
N SER A 226 6.27 14.24 39.92
CA SER A 226 6.84 13.49 38.80
C SER A 226 7.12 12.05 39.20
N LEU A 227 6.37 11.09 38.67
CA LEU A 227 6.64 9.66 38.86
C LEU A 227 7.75 9.20 37.91
N ASN A 228 8.83 8.63 38.47
CA ASN A 228 9.95 8.09 37.70
C ASN A 228 9.57 6.81 36.96
N ALA A 229 10.05 6.67 35.73
CA ALA A 229 9.74 5.53 34.85
C ALA A 229 10.40 4.19 35.28
N GLU A 230 11.39 4.22 36.17
CA GLU A 230 12.16 3.03 36.58
C GLU A 230 11.31 2.01 37.37
N ALA A 231 10.30 2.47 38.12
CA ALA A 231 9.50 1.63 39.02
C ALA A 231 8.61 0.57 38.31
N LEU A 232 8.44 0.64 36.99
CA LEU A 232 7.72 -0.39 36.23
C LEU A 232 8.62 -1.54 35.74
N ALA A 233 9.93 -1.29 35.54
CA ALA A 233 10.85 -2.27 34.95
C ALA A 233 11.08 -3.47 35.87
N ASP A 234 11.17 -3.24 37.19
CA ASP A 234 11.35 -4.32 38.17
C ASP A 234 10.08 -5.18 38.34
N LEU A 235 8.88 -4.63 38.07
CA LEU A 235 7.62 -5.36 38.18
C LEU A 235 7.42 -6.34 37.02
N GLU A 236 7.79 -5.96 35.80
CA GLU A 236 7.76 -6.85 34.64
C GLU A 236 8.79 -7.98 34.76
N LYS A 237 9.95 -7.70 35.37
CA LYS A 237 10.98 -8.71 35.65
C LYS A 237 10.56 -9.71 36.72
N ALA A 238 9.93 -9.26 37.81
CA ALA A 238 9.40 -10.13 38.87
C ALA A 238 8.33 -11.10 38.34
N ALA A 239 7.50 -10.66 37.39
CA ALA A 239 6.47 -11.50 36.76
C ALA A 239 7.04 -12.61 35.84
N GLN A 240 8.33 -12.59 35.50
CA GLN A 240 8.93 -13.50 34.53
C GLN A 240 9.75 -14.64 35.15
N GLU A 241 10.22 -14.49 36.40
CA GLU A 241 10.95 -15.56 37.12
C GLU A 241 10.01 -16.58 37.80
N ASP A 242 8.81 -16.16 38.22
CA ASP A 242 7.84 -17.03 38.91
C ASP A 242 7.08 -18.01 37.96
N ALA A 243 7.36 -17.94 36.65
CA ALA A 243 6.78 -18.83 35.65
C ALA A 243 7.50 -20.18 35.49
N LEU A 244 8.65 -20.38 36.15
CA LEU A 244 9.49 -21.58 36.03
C LEU A 244 9.51 -22.46 37.31
N SER A 245 8.80 -22.07 38.36
CA SER A 245 8.80 -22.69 39.70
C SER A 245 7.65 -23.68 39.96
N ALA A 246 6.81 -23.97 38.96
CA ALA A 246 5.48 -24.58 39.14
C ALA A 246 5.32 -26.03 38.58
N VAL A 247 6.27 -26.93 38.83
CA VAL A 247 6.09 -28.38 38.58
C VAL A 247 6.06 -29.14 39.91
N GLY A 248 4.89 -29.71 40.24
CA GLY A 248 4.77 -30.78 41.24
C GLY A 248 4.41 -30.37 42.67
N ARG A 249 3.12 -30.07 42.92
CA ARG A 249 2.46 -30.38 44.20
C ARG A 249 0.94 -30.48 44.03
N SER A 250 0.36 -31.60 44.49
CA SER A 250 -1.08 -31.85 44.43
C SER A 250 -1.76 -31.31 45.71
N PRO A 251 -2.80 -30.47 45.61
CA PRO A 251 -3.53 -29.98 46.78
C PRO A 251 -4.51 -31.03 47.33
N GLY A 252 -4.54 -31.18 48.66
CA GLY A 252 -5.48 -32.06 49.36
C GLY A 252 -6.91 -31.52 49.43
N LYS A 253 -7.88 -32.41 49.69
CA LYS A 253 -9.29 -32.05 49.87
C LYS A 253 -9.53 -31.38 51.25
N PRO A 254 -10.31 -30.28 51.34
CA PRO A 254 -11.08 -29.97 52.54
C PRO A 254 -12.32 -30.88 52.65
N ASN A 255 -12.97 -30.90 53.81
CA ASN A 255 -14.04 -31.83 54.18
C ASN A 255 -15.33 -31.09 54.57
N GLY A 256 -16.50 -31.74 54.40
CA GLY A 256 -17.78 -31.32 54.95
C GLY A 256 -18.85 -30.90 53.93
N GLY A 257 -20.10 -31.34 54.16
CA GLY A 257 -21.29 -30.96 53.37
C GLY A 257 -21.99 -32.16 52.71
N ALA A 258 -22.96 -32.75 53.40
CA ALA A 258 -23.70 -33.93 52.91
C ALA A 258 -24.97 -33.56 52.14
N TRP A 259 -25.26 -34.29 51.05
CA TRP A 259 -26.60 -34.65 50.57
C TRP A 259 -26.51 -36.01 49.83
N VAL A 260 -27.63 -36.74 49.74
CA VAL A 260 -27.78 -38.15 49.31
C VAL A 260 -28.53 -38.13 47.94
N PRO A 261 -28.45 -39.11 46.98
CA PRO A 261 -28.28 -40.55 47.18
C PRO A 261 -27.52 -41.39 46.11
N ALA A 262 -27.62 -42.72 46.27
CA ALA A 262 -27.54 -43.81 45.27
C ALA A 262 -26.20 -44.54 44.97
N ASP A 263 -26.17 -45.79 45.45
CA ASP A 263 -25.70 -47.05 44.85
C ASP A 263 -24.21 -47.48 44.66
N GLU A 264 -24.07 -48.78 44.93
CA GLU A 264 -23.15 -49.83 44.44
C GLU A 264 -21.62 -49.64 44.31
N SER A 265 -20.94 -50.08 45.37
CA SER A 265 -20.11 -51.31 45.36
C SER A 265 -18.56 -51.26 45.21
N SER A 266 -17.94 -52.24 45.89
CA SER A 266 -16.64 -52.88 45.60
C SER A 266 -15.28 -52.20 45.91
N ALA A 267 -14.76 -52.54 47.10
CA ALA A 267 -13.52 -53.30 47.30
C ALA A 267 -12.09 -52.70 47.09
N LYS A 268 -11.39 -52.62 48.24
CA LYS A 268 -10.04 -53.15 48.57
C LYS A 268 -8.73 -52.46 48.10
N SER A 269 -7.84 -52.31 49.10
CA SER A 269 -6.35 -52.34 49.10
C SER A 269 -5.55 -51.32 48.26
N GLY A 270 -4.40 -50.79 48.72
CA GLY A 270 -3.75 -50.87 50.04
C GLY A 270 -2.22 -51.11 49.99
N SER A 271 -1.45 -50.37 50.81
CA SER A 271 0.03 -50.43 51.01
C SER A 271 0.92 -50.20 49.76
N GLY A 272 2.14 -49.65 49.85
CA GLY A 272 2.86 -49.04 50.99
C GLY A 272 4.38 -49.04 50.76
N GLU A 273 5.10 -48.07 51.36
CA GLU A 273 6.57 -48.09 51.64
C GLU A 273 7.54 -48.13 50.41
N ALA A 274 8.83 -47.75 50.48
CA ALA A 274 9.60 -46.82 51.33
C ALA A 274 10.95 -46.45 50.62
N GLU A 275 11.70 -45.47 51.16
CA GLU A 275 13.15 -45.10 51.00
C GLU A 275 13.85 -45.19 49.61
N GLU A 276 14.60 -44.22 49.05
CA GLU A 276 15.68 -43.29 49.49
C GLU A 276 17.12 -43.77 49.17
N LEU A 277 18.00 -42.79 48.88
CA LEU A 277 19.48 -42.79 48.83
C LEU A 277 20.28 -43.10 47.53
N ALA A 278 21.03 -42.05 47.13
CA ALA A 278 22.48 -42.06 46.83
C ALA A 278 23.06 -42.35 45.42
N ALA A 279 23.14 -41.27 44.61
CA ALA A 279 24.39 -40.60 44.18
C ALA A 279 25.41 -41.23 43.19
N ARG A 280 26.24 -40.31 42.62
CA ARG A 280 27.50 -40.50 41.84
C ARG A 280 27.38 -41.10 40.42
N SER A 281 28.36 -40.96 39.51
CA SER A 281 29.17 -39.81 39.01
C SER A 281 30.25 -40.31 38.02
N GLY A 282 30.48 -39.61 36.90
CA GLY A 282 31.78 -39.60 36.20
C GLY A 282 31.93 -40.30 34.84
N SER A 283 32.13 -39.48 33.79
CA SER A 283 33.27 -39.48 32.83
C SER A 283 33.78 -40.74 32.09
N THR A 284 34.43 -40.49 30.92
CA THR A 284 35.29 -41.39 30.09
C THR A 284 34.54 -42.42 29.22
N SER A 285 35.04 -42.88 28.05
CA SER A 285 36.05 -42.37 27.09
C SER A 285 35.87 -43.05 25.70
N ALA A 286 36.76 -42.82 24.74
CA ALA A 286 36.70 -43.34 23.35
C ALA A 286 37.27 -44.77 23.19
N GLU A 287 37.50 -45.18 21.92
CA GLU A 287 38.14 -46.43 21.41
C GLU A 287 37.24 -47.70 21.32
N ASP A 288 37.33 -48.58 20.30
CA ASP A 288 37.83 -48.45 18.91
C ASP A 288 37.38 -49.65 18.00
N LEU A 289 37.66 -49.59 16.69
CA LEU A 289 38.03 -50.68 15.74
C LEU A 289 37.11 -51.90 15.36
N LEU A 290 37.06 -52.15 14.03
CA LEU A 290 37.01 -53.44 13.27
C LEU A 290 35.70 -54.16 12.87
N GLY A 291 35.75 -54.82 11.68
CA GLY A 291 34.75 -55.73 11.07
C GLY A 291 34.05 -55.14 9.83
N ARG A 292 34.14 -55.60 8.55
CA ARG A 292 34.41 -56.93 7.93
C ARG A 292 33.42 -58.01 8.40
N THR A 293 32.71 -58.78 7.56
CA THR A 293 32.59 -58.93 6.07
C THR A 293 31.21 -59.55 5.75
N GLY A 294 30.70 -59.47 4.52
CA GLY A 294 29.56 -60.30 4.09
C GLY A 294 29.06 -60.04 2.67
N SER A 295 29.20 -61.04 1.80
CA SER A 295 28.57 -61.11 0.47
C SER A 295 27.66 -62.34 0.41
N ASP A 296 26.52 -62.27 -0.27
CA ASP A 296 25.97 -63.46 -0.93
C ASP A 296 25.05 -63.12 -2.12
N GLN A 297 24.79 -64.13 -2.96
CA GLN A 297 23.89 -64.10 -4.12
C GLN A 297 22.55 -64.78 -3.80
N GLY A 298 21.53 -64.62 -4.66
CA GLY A 298 20.25 -65.30 -4.48
C GLY A 298 19.15 -64.93 -5.48
N ASP A 299 19.24 -65.43 -6.71
CA ASP A 299 18.10 -65.49 -7.63
C ASP A 299 17.03 -66.49 -7.14
N LEU A 300 15.74 -66.28 -7.47
CA LEU A 300 14.95 -67.23 -8.30
C LEU A 300 13.41 -66.94 -8.37
N MET A 301 12.85 -67.27 -9.54
CA MET A 301 11.44 -67.65 -9.83
C MET A 301 10.29 -66.61 -9.72
N GLY A 302 9.57 -66.44 -10.85
CA GLY A 302 8.25 -65.79 -10.94
C GLY A 302 7.85 -65.54 -12.41
N ALA A 303 6.90 -66.28 -12.97
CA ALA A 303 6.86 -66.50 -14.44
C ALA A 303 5.50 -66.31 -15.14
N ARG A 304 5.55 -65.84 -16.41
CA ARG A 304 4.53 -65.96 -17.51
C ARG A 304 3.27 -65.06 -17.35
N SER A 305 2.51 -64.70 -18.41
CA SER A 305 2.53 -65.10 -19.84
C SER A 305 1.86 -64.09 -20.81
N ARG A 306 2.37 -64.02 -22.06
CA ARG A 306 1.69 -63.74 -23.38
C ARG A 306 1.05 -62.37 -23.70
N GLY A 307 1.42 -61.84 -24.88
CA GLY A 307 0.60 -60.94 -25.75
C GLY A 307 -0.12 -61.75 -26.86
N PRO A 308 -0.16 -61.38 -28.17
CA PRO A 308 0.44 -60.20 -28.85
C PRO A 308 -0.42 -59.53 -29.98
N GLY A 309 0.11 -58.44 -30.60
CA GLY A 309 -0.22 -57.97 -31.97
C GLY A 309 -1.55 -57.20 -32.19
N GLY A 310 -1.73 -56.39 -33.25
CA GLY A 310 -0.76 -55.90 -34.26
C GLY A 310 -1.38 -55.11 -35.45
N GLU A 311 -0.84 -53.92 -35.71
CA GLU A 311 -0.66 -53.19 -37.01
C GLU A 311 -1.81 -52.76 -37.97
N GLU A 312 -1.46 -51.71 -38.75
CA GLU A 312 -1.92 -51.21 -40.07
C GLU A 312 -3.16 -50.27 -40.35
N LEU A 313 -2.80 -49.16 -41.03
CA LEU A 313 -3.43 -48.45 -42.18
C LEU A 313 -4.82 -47.74 -42.15
N ALA A 314 -4.76 -46.42 -41.93
CA ALA A 314 -4.90 -45.35 -42.97
C ALA A 314 -6.18 -45.12 -43.84
N ALA A 315 -6.67 -43.88 -43.72
CA ALA A 315 -7.05 -42.92 -44.79
C ALA A 315 -8.46 -42.87 -45.42
N ARG A 316 -8.82 -41.63 -45.86
CA ARG A 316 -9.96 -41.17 -46.70
C ARG A 316 -11.38 -41.22 -46.09
N SER A 317 -12.39 -40.49 -46.59
CA SER A 317 -12.50 -39.12 -47.19
C SER A 317 -13.98 -38.86 -47.60
N GLN A 318 -14.38 -37.57 -47.69
CA GLN A 318 -15.60 -37.06 -48.39
C GLN A 318 -16.97 -37.43 -47.75
N GLU A 319 -17.86 -36.43 -47.53
CA GLU A 319 -19.12 -36.15 -48.29
C GLU A 319 -20.33 -36.98 -47.77
N GLU A 320 -21.60 -36.57 -47.81
CA GLU A 320 -22.34 -35.40 -48.37
C GLU A 320 -23.30 -34.84 -47.28
N ALA A 321 -23.67 -33.55 -47.28
CA ALA A 321 -24.93 -32.97 -47.81
C ALA A 321 -26.25 -33.72 -47.47
N GLY A 322 -27.26 -32.99 -46.97
CA GLY A 322 -28.61 -33.52 -46.73
C GLY A 322 -29.56 -32.54 -46.03
N GLU A 323 -30.48 -31.94 -46.78
CA GLU A 323 -31.63 -31.19 -46.25
C GLU A 323 -32.72 -32.13 -45.70
N LEU A 324 -33.58 -31.66 -44.78
CA LEU A 324 -35.02 -31.46 -45.08
C LEU A 324 -35.86 -30.89 -43.92
N LEU A 325 -37.07 -30.48 -44.28
CA LEU A 325 -38.08 -29.79 -43.46
C LEU A 325 -38.76 -30.71 -42.43
N GLY A 326 -39.24 -30.12 -41.32
CA GLY A 326 -39.88 -30.86 -40.22
C GLY A 326 -40.84 -30.06 -39.35
N ALA A 327 -41.76 -29.28 -39.95
CA ALA A 327 -42.79 -28.58 -39.19
C ALA A 327 -43.79 -29.56 -38.54
N ARG A 328 -44.13 -29.38 -37.26
CA ARG A 328 -45.26 -30.08 -36.64
C ARG A 328 -45.96 -29.26 -35.55
N SER A 329 -47.29 -29.22 -35.67
CA SER A 329 -48.21 -28.45 -34.84
C SER A 329 -49.01 -29.34 -33.87
N GLY A 330 -49.52 -28.74 -32.79
CA GLY A 330 -50.58 -29.30 -31.94
C GLY A 330 -50.12 -29.74 -30.53
N ASP A 331 -51.00 -29.84 -29.54
CA ASP A 331 -52.40 -29.33 -29.48
C ASP A 331 -52.96 -29.35 -28.04
N ARG A 332 -53.60 -28.24 -27.58
CA ARG A 332 -54.51 -28.12 -26.40
C ARG A 332 -53.99 -28.63 -25.02
N PRO A 333 -54.81 -28.56 -23.95
CA PRO A 333 -55.84 -27.57 -23.56
C PRO A 333 -55.29 -26.65 -22.42
N GLY A 334 -55.96 -25.63 -21.88
CA GLY A 334 -57.38 -25.25 -21.89
C GLY A 334 -57.93 -25.27 -20.45
N GLY A 335 -57.98 -24.11 -19.77
CA GLY A 335 -58.31 -24.00 -18.34
C GLY A 335 -58.86 -22.63 -17.94
N SER A 336 -60.17 -22.46 -18.10
CA SER A 336 -61.04 -21.37 -17.61
C SER A 336 -61.38 -21.58 -16.11
N SER A 337 -61.89 -20.64 -15.30
CA SER A 337 -62.16 -19.18 -15.41
C SER A 337 -62.76 -18.67 -14.08
N GLN A 338 -62.49 -17.42 -13.68
CA GLN A 338 -63.33 -16.47 -12.89
C GLN A 338 -62.42 -15.30 -12.47
N GLU A 339 -62.62 -14.03 -12.83
CA GLU A 339 -63.78 -13.11 -12.75
C GLU A 339 -64.02 -12.45 -11.37
N ALA A 340 -63.19 -11.45 -11.07
CA ALA A 340 -63.55 -10.17 -10.45
C ALA A 340 -62.33 -9.22 -10.54
N GLY A 341 -62.44 -7.90 -10.72
CA GLY A 341 -63.62 -7.08 -11.01
C GLY A 341 -63.42 -5.61 -10.60
N PHE A 342 -63.39 -4.69 -11.57
CA PHE A 342 -63.56 -3.24 -11.43
C PHE A 342 -62.54 -2.43 -10.58
N LEU A 343 -61.66 -1.65 -11.24
CA LEU A 343 -61.74 -0.17 -11.30
C LEU A 343 -60.48 0.47 -11.95
N ASP A 344 -60.69 1.35 -12.93
CA ASP A 344 -59.70 2.35 -13.37
C ASP A 344 -59.58 3.48 -12.32
N PRO A 345 -58.46 4.23 -12.32
CA PRO A 345 -58.55 5.54 -12.97
C PRO A 345 -57.34 5.87 -13.87
N ALA A 346 -57.62 6.44 -15.04
CA ALA A 346 -56.60 6.97 -15.93
C ALA A 346 -56.00 8.29 -15.40
N ALA A 347 -54.67 8.44 -15.50
CA ALA A 347 -53.95 9.69 -15.31
C ALA A 347 -52.93 9.88 -16.44
N SER A 348 -53.14 10.91 -17.27
CA SER A 348 -52.40 11.09 -18.52
C SER A 348 -51.03 11.75 -18.29
N ALA A 349 -49.95 11.06 -18.65
CA ALA A 349 -48.60 11.66 -18.71
C ALA A 349 -48.37 12.30 -20.10
N PRO A 350 -48.02 13.60 -20.21
CA PRO A 350 -47.85 14.26 -21.49
C PRO A 350 -46.52 13.89 -22.17
N GLN A 351 -46.58 13.46 -23.42
CA GLN A 351 -45.38 13.34 -24.27
C GLN A 351 -44.91 14.72 -24.71
N VAL A 352 -43.75 15.16 -24.21
CA VAL A 352 -43.06 16.35 -24.75
C VAL A 352 -42.37 15.97 -26.05
N ARG A 353 -42.97 16.36 -27.18
CA ARG A 353 -42.27 16.42 -28.47
C ARG A 353 -41.42 17.69 -28.50
N TYR A 354 -40.11 17.55 -28.64
CA TYR A 354 -39.27 18.65 -29.08
C TYR A 354 -39.34 18.73 -30.60
N HIS A 355 -39.64 19.93 -31.11
CA HIS A 355 -39.54 20.24 -32.53
C HIS A 355 -38.21 20.97 -32.72
N GLU A 356 -37.26 20.35 -33.41
CA GLU A 356 -36.09 21.06 -33.94
C GLU A 356 -36.54 21.83 -35.19
N GLY A 357 -36.18 23.11 -35.26
CA GLY A 357 -36.57 24.02 -36.34
C GLY A 357 -36.23 25.48 -36.03
N ASP A 358 -35.92 26.22 -37.09
CA ASP A 358 -35.87 27.68 -37.17
C ASP A 358 -34.99 28.43 -36.14
N PHE A 359 -33.68 28.43 -36.40
CA PHE A 359 -32.73 29.37 -35.80
C PHE A 359 -31.93 30.07 -36.93
N ASP A 360 -32.40 31.25 -37.37
CA ASP A 360 -31.77 32.02 -38.45
C ASP A 360 -32.02 33.53 -38.26
N ARG A 361 -31.11 34.36 -38.79
CA ARG A 361 -30.90 35.81 -38.58
C ARG A 361 -30.43 36.22 -37.17
N GLY A 362 -29.39 37.06 -37.03
CA GLY A 362 -28.50 37.54 -38.09
C GLY A 362 -27.51 38.63 -37.66
N GLU A 363 -26.46 38.76 -38.47
CA GLU A 363 -25.57 39.93 -38.64
C GLU A 363 -24.68 40.37 -37.46
N GLN A 364 -23.80 41.33 -37.75
CA GLN A 364 -22.48 41.50 -37.11
C GLN A 364 -22.31 42.89 -36.50
N ALA A 365 -21.41 43.01 -35.52
CA ALA A 365 -21.00 44.30 -34.95
C ALA A 365 -19.77 44.85 -35.66
N PRO A 366 -19.77 46.15 -36.03
CA PRO A 366 -18.01 46.97 -36.39
C PRO A 366 -17.28 47.21 -35.04
N GLY A 367 -16.04 47.68 -34.90
CA GLY A 367 -15.29 48.73 -35.60
C GLY A 367 -14.82 49.70 -34.49
N GLN A 368 -13.54 50.09 -34.35
CA GLN A 368 -12.75 50.87 -35.30
C GLN A 368 -13.46 52.18 -35.67
N GLU A 369 -12.84 53.36 -35.66
CA GLU A 369 -11.43 53.73 -35.95
C GLU A 369 -11.02 54.91 -35.01
N ASP A 370 -9.77 55.38 -34.85
CA ASP A 370 -8.41 54.85 -35.04
C ASP A 370 -7.45 55.80 -34.26
N ASP A 371 -6.12 55.53 -34.26
CA ASP A 371 -5.10 56.52 -34.65
C ASP A 371 -3.66 56.05 -34.34
N ASP A 372 -3.02 55.57 -35.40
CA ASP A 372 -1.70 56.00 -35.90
C ASP A 372 -0.35 55.86 -35.15
N ALA A 373 0.62 55.44 -35.98
CA ALA A 373 2.04 55.82 -36.02
C ALA A 373 3.10 55.24 -35.04
N ALA A 374 4.27 55.00 -35.65
CA ALA A 374 5.65 54.87 -35.13
C ALA A 374 5.90 54.18 -33.77
N GLY A 375 6.73 53.13 -33.65
CA GLY A 375 7.85 52.77 -34.51
C GLY A 375 9.20 53.23 -33.94
N ALA A 376 9.65 52.59 -32.86
CA ALA A 376 11.03 52.68 -32.36
C ALA A 376 11.41 51.40 -31.59
N ALA A 377 12.63 50.90 -31.79
CA ALA A 377 13.24 49.93 -30.90
C ALA A 377 14.09 50.68 -29.86
N LEU A 378 14.06 50.26 -28.59
CA LEU A 378 14.99 50.73 -27.57
C LEU A 378 15.34 49.63 -26.57
N ASP A 379 16.64 49.53 -26.28
CA ASP A 379 17.17 48.82 -25.12
C ASP A 379 16.59 49.38 -23.82
N PHE A 380 16.43 48.52 -22.80
CA PHE A 380 16.22 48.96 -21.43
C PHE A 380 17.26 48.35 -20.48
N ASN A 381 18.28 49.16 -20.16
CA ASN A 381 19.27 48.82 -19.15
C ASN A 381 19.66 50.07 -18.33
N ARG A 382 19.83 49.87 -17.03
CA ARG A 382 20.70 50.64 -16.12
C ARG A 382 20.26 52.00 -15.53
N SER A 383 19.61 51.88 -14.37
CA SER A 383 19.90 52.64 -13.12
C SER A 383 19.41 54.09 -12.91
N LYS A 384 18.77 54.30 -11.74
CA LYS A 384 19.02 55.33 -10.68
C LYS A 384 17.80 55.42 -9.74
N LYS A 385 17.81 56.03 -8.55
CA LYS A 385 18.82 56.21 -7.48
C LYS A 385 18.15 57.03 -6.35
N SER A 386 17.86 56.42 -5.20
CA SER A 386 17.44 57.11 -3.96
C SER A 386 17.73 56.19 -2.76
N ALA A 387 18.61 56.43 -1.79
CA ALA A 387 19.25 57.63 -1.21
C ALA A 387 18.56 58.22 0.04
N SER A 388 18.49 57.41 1.11
CA SER A 388 18.43 57.82 2.52
C SER A 388 18.86 56.64 3.41
N GLY A 389 19.73 56.73 4.42
CA GLY A 389 20.52 57.88 4.87
C GLY A 389 20.48 58.05 6.39
N VAL A 390 21.22 57.21 7.14
CA VAL A 390 21.46 57.35 8.59
C VAL A 390 22.90 56.90 8.91
N GLU A 391 23.57 57.61 9.79
CA GLU A 391 24.97 57.42 10.24
C GLU A 391 25.03 56.42 11.43
N GLY A 392 26.17 55.85 11.84
CA GLY A 392 27.57 56.01 11.43
C GLY A 392 28.50 55.22 12.38
N ARG A 393 29.74 55.69 12.56
CA ARG A 393 30.85 55.11 13.37
C ARG A 393 31.54 53.85 12.85
N ASP A 394 32.63 54.07 12.11
CA ASP A 394 34.02 53.84 12.57
C ASP A 394 34.23 52.71 13.60
N GLN A 395 35.14 51.74 13.38
CA GLN A 395 36.57 52.06 13.38
C GLN A 395 37.49 51.06 12.64
N ASP A 396 38.62 51.65 12.22
CA ASP A 396 39.96 51.10 11.97
C ASP A 396 40.24 50.19 10.76
N THR A 397 41.55 50.07 10.49
CA THR A 397 42.15 49.77 9.20
C THR A 397 43.10 48.58 9.28
N GLY A 398 43.03 47.70 8.28
CA GLY A 398 43.88 46.51 8.19
C GLY A 398 44.20 46.20 6.73
N SER A 399 45.18 46.92 6.17
CA SER A 399 45.61 46.75 4.78
C SER A 399 46.38 45.44 4.58
N GLY A 400 45.71 44.41 4.06
CA GLY A 400 46.30 43.14 3.64
C GLY A 400 46.28 42.99 2.12
N GLU A 401 47.35 43.43 1.45
CA GLU A 401 47.55 43.24 0.01
C GLU A 401 47.89 41.76 -0.27
N GLY A 402 47.11 41.07 -1.12
CA GLY A 402 47.11 39.60 -1.13
C GLY A 402 46.49 38.92 -2.35
N ASP A 403 47.11 39.13 -3.52
CA ASP A 403 47.20 38.27 -4.72
C ASP A 403 45.95 37.63 -5.40
N LEU A 404 45.96 37.62 -6.74
CA LEU A 404 44.90 37.04 -7.58
C LEU A 404 45.07 35.52 -7.77
N LEU A 405 44.33 34.71 -7.01
CA LEU A 405 44.22 33.27 -7.29
C LEU A 405 42.95 32.93 -8.10
N LYS A 406 43.17 32.67 -9.40
CA LYS A 406 42.14 32.18 -10.35
C LYS A 406 41.69 30.76 -9.96
N PRO A 407 40.38 30.42 -10.03
CA PRO A 407 39.90 29.07 -9.73
C PRO A 407 40.46 28.04 -10.72
N LYS A 408 41.35 27.18 -10.23
CA LYS A 408 42.13 26.24 -11.04
C LYS A 408 41.29 25.00 -11.37
N LYS A 409 40.75 24.91 -12.59
CA LYS A 409 40.05 23.71 -13.10
C LYS A 409 40.99 22.51 -13.16
N GLY A 410 41.06 21.72 -12.09
CA GLY A 410 41.84 20.49 -12.02
C GLY A 410 41.09 19.30 -12.62
N ALA A 411 41.28 19.02 -13.90
CA ALA A 411 40.78 17.81 -14.53
C ALA A 411 41.67 16.61 -14.16
N SER A 412 41.22 15.75 -13.25
CA SER A 412 41.92 14.50 -12.89
C SER A 412 41.39 13.34 -13.73
N LYS A 413 41.99 13.10 -14.90
CA LYS A 413 41.85 11.84 -15.64
C LYS A 413 43.08 10.97 -15.39
N ASN A 414 42.94 9.94 -14.57
CA ASN A 414 43.92 8.86 -14.49
C ASN A 414 43.23 7.52 -14.22
N VAL A 415 42.65 6.92 -15.25
CA VAL A 415 41.97 5.61 -15.18
C VAL A 415 43.03 4.51 -15.20
N GLY A 416 43.68 4.31 -14.05
CA GLY A 416 44.63 3.23 -13.82
C GLY A 416 43.93 1.93 -13.43
N THR A 417 44.17 0.85 -14.17
CA THR A 417 43.52 -0.45 -13.93
C THR A 417 43.98 -1.13 -12.64
N GLY A 418 43.02 -1.51 -11.78
CA GLY A 418 43.16 -2.61 -10.81
C GLY A 418 43.89 -2.33 -9.50
N GLY A 419 44.52 -1.16 -9.33
CA GLY A 419 45.18 -0.79 -8.07
C GLY A 419 44.19 -0.30 -7.01
N PHE A 420 43.80 -1.15 -6.05
CA PHE A 420 43.06 -0.73 -4.86
C PHE A 420 43.93 0.17 -3.97
N VAL A 421 43.90 1.48 -4.21
CA VAL A 421 44.51 2.50 -3.36
C VAL A 421 43.86 2.43 -1.97
N ARG A 422 44.63 2.03 -0.96
CA ARG A 422 44.21 2.07 0.45
C ARG A 422 44.17 3.52 0.93
N HIS A 423 43.11 4.24 0.59
CA HIS A 423 42.76 5.49 1.27
C HIS A 423 42.62 5.22 2.78
N SER A 424 43.02 6.19 3.63
CA SER A 424 42.85 6.03 5.08
C SER A 424 41.36 5.94 5.39
N ARG A 425 40.96 4.85 6.05
CA ARG A 425 39.54 4.50 6.31
C ARG A 425 38.79 5.57 7.11
N ASP A 426 39.54 6.39 7.83
CA ASP A 426 39.07 7.46 8.70
C ASP A 426 38.42 8.61 7.92
N ASN A 427 38.82 8.81 6.66
CA ASN A 427 38.31 9.86 5.77
C ASN A 427 37.07 9.44 4.97
N GLU A 428 36.58 8.20 5.09
CA GLU A 428 35.37 7.78 4.37
C GLU A 428 34.11 8.42 4.98
N SER A 429 33.26 8.99 4.13
CA SER A 429 31.97 9.56 4.52
C SER A 429 31.08 8.50 5.20
N ILE A 430 30.25 8.94 6.13
CA ILE A 430 29.56 8.02 7.06
C ILE A 430 28.51 7.15 6.37
N ILE A 431 27.85 7.68 5.33
CA ILE A 431 26.97 6.93 4.43
C ILE A 431 27.73 5.85 3.63
N VAL A 432 29.00 6.09 3.26
CA VAL A 432 29.85 5.13 2.55
C VAL A 432 30.19 3.96 3.46
N ARG A 433 30.65 4.25 4.68
CA ARG A 433 30.98 3.24 5.71
C ARG A 433 29.74 2.46 6.14
N GLY A 434 28.60 3.13 6.30
CA GLY A 434 27.32 2.50 6.62
C GLY A 434 26.83 1.58 5.50
N THR A 435 26.90 2.01 4.24
CA THR A 435 26.49 1.20 3.08
C THR A 435 27.38 -0.03 2.94
N GLN A 436 28.70 0.11 3.06
CA GLN A 436 29.62 -1.02 3.01
C GLN A 436 29.32 -2.04 4.12
N LYS A 437 29.19 -1.58 5.38
CA LYS A 437 28.87 -2.45 6.52
C LYS A 437 27.52 -3.14 6.37
N ALA A 438 26.48 -2.41 5.97
CA ALA A 438 25.14 -2.96 5.78
C ALA A 438 25.09 -4.00 4.64
N LEU A 439 25.86 -3.80 3.58
CA LEU A 439 26.02 -4.76 2.49
C LEU A 439 26.78 -6.01 2.96
N ASP A 440 27.96 -5.84 3.57
CA ASP A 440 28.81 -6.96 4.04
C ASP A 440 28.11 -7.84 5.08
N GLU A 441 27.34 -7.26 6.01
CA GLU A 441 26.56 -8.03 6.99
C GLU A 441 25.35 -8.76 6.38
N SER A 442 24.85 -8.31 5.21
CA SER A 442 23.67 -8.87 4.54
C SER A 442 24.01 -9.90 3.46
N VAL A 443 25.23 -9.84 2.94
CA VAL A 443 25.74 -10.81 1.98
C VAL A 443 25.97 -12.17 2.66
N THR A 444 25.06 -13.11 2.42
CA THR A 444 25.27 -14.52 2.78
C THR A 444 26.38 -15.12 1.94
N LEU A 445 27.60 -15.17 2.51
CA LEU A 445 28.78 -15.77 1.91
C LEU A 445 28.66 -17.30 1.81
N LYS A 446 27.91 -17.77 0.81
CA LYS A 446 28.01 -19.13 0.26
C LYS A 446 29.31 -19.23 -0.56
N SER A 447 30.47 -19.07 0.10
CA SER A 447 31.79 -18.96 -0.55
C SER A 447 32.25 -20.24 -1.24
N HIS A 448 31.61 -21.37 -0.93
CA HIS A 448 31.84 -22.66 -1.57
C HIS A 448 30.50 -23.25 -2.01
N ASP A 449 30.47 -23.74 -3.25
CA ASP A 449 29.51 -24.78 -3.63
C ASP A 449 29.78 -26.05 -2.80
N VAL A 450 28.82 -26.98 -2.73
CA VAL A 450 28.89 -28.24 -1.96
C VAL A 450 30.11 -29.10 -2.35
N LYS A 451 30.72 -28.82 -3.52
CA LYS A 451 31.90 -29.49 -4.06
C LYS A 451 33.22 -28.73 -3.87
N GLY A 452 33.22 -27.64 -3.09
CA GLY A 452 34.41 -26.83 -2.80
C GLY A 452 34.95 -25.99 -3.97
N GLN A 453 34.32 -26.05 -5.15
CA GLN A 453 34.71 -25.24 -6.30
C GLN A 453 34.38 -23.75 -6.07
N PRO A 454 35.20 -22.81 -6.57
CA PRO A 454 34.87 -21.39 -6.55
C PRO A 454 33.62 -21.15 -7.39
N VAL A 455 32.59 -20.55 -6.79
CA VAL A 455 31.36 -20.17 -7.49
C VAL A 455 31.71 -19.12 -8.54
N ALA A 456 31.34 -19.34 -9.80
CA ALA A 456 31.65 -18.42 -10.89
C ALA A 456 30.99 -17.05 -10.62
N GLU A 457 31.83 -16.04 -10.33
CA GLU A 457 31.39 -14.68 -10.06
C GLU A 457 30.79 -14.05 -11.31
N HIS A 458 29.46 -13.92 -11.34
CA HIS A 458 28.80 -13.21 -12.42
C HIS A 458 28.93 -11.71 -12.17
N ARG A 459 29.70 -11.03 -13.02
CA ARG A 459 29.93 -9.59 -12.95
C ARG A 459 28.69 -8.80 -13.33
N LEU A 460 28.59 -7.61 -12.74
CA LEU A 460 27.59 -6.62 -13.09
C LEU A 460 28.12 -5.76 -14.24
N GLU A 461 27.70 -6.09 -15.46
CA GLU A 461 27.93 -5.29 -16.66
C GLU A 461 26.75 -4.32 -16.85
N GLN A 462 25.63 -4.82 -17.36
CA GLN A 462 24.42 -4.02 -17.62
C GLN A 462 23.30 -4.27 -16.61
N ALA A 463 22.52 -3.22 -16.34
CA ALA A 463 21.30 -3.29 -15.53
C ALA A 463 20.17 -2.41 -16.10
N SER A 464 18.93 -2.88 -15.97
CA SER A 464 17.69 -2.13 -16.19
C SER A 464 16.74 -2.21 -14.99
N ASN A 465 16.80 -3.31 -14.22
CA ASN A 465 16.06 -3.54 -12.99
C ASN A 465 16.97 -3.22 -11.80
N VAL A 466 16.59 -2.22 -11.00
CA VAL A 466 17.35 -1.81 -9.80
C VAL A 466 16.42 -1.67 -8.60
N ALA A 467 16.94 -1.94 -7.41
CA ALA A 467 16.31 -1.51 -6.17
C ALA A 467 16.79 -0.09 -5.81
N CYS A 468 15.93 0.70 -5.20
CA CYS A 468 16.23 2.06 -4.76
C CYS A 468 15.77 2.26 -3.33
N LEU A 469 16.66 2.82 -2.52
CA LEU A 469 16.37 3.35 -1.19
C LEU A 469 16.47 4.88 -1.26
N ILE A 470 15.46 5.58 -0.77
CA ILE A 470 15.57 7.02 -0.51
C ILE A 470 16.41 7.17 0.77
N VAL A 471 17.43 8.03 0.70
CA VAL A 471 18.22 8.40 1.88
C VAL A 471 18.03 9.89 2.11
N GLU A 472 17.47 10.23 3.27
CA GLU A 472 17.28 11.61 3.72
C GLU A 472 17.71 11.74 5.19
N SER A 473 18.85 12.39 5.40
CA SER A 473 19.36 12.89 6.68
C SER A 473 19.67 14.40 6.54
N PRO A 474 20.03 15.11 7.63
CA PRO A 474 20.47 16.51 7.56
C PRO A 474 21.68 16.77 6.65
N ARG A 475 22.43 15.73 6.25
CA ARG A 475 23.65 15.82 5.43
C ARG A 475 23.57 15.06 4.11
N PHE A 476 22.70 14.06 3.99
CA PHE A 476 22.59 13.21 2.82
C PHE A 476 21.15 13.21 2.31
N SER A 477 20.94 13.71 1.08
CA SER A 477 19.66 13.61 0.38
C SER A 477 19.92 13.06 -1.02
N GLY A 478 19.31 11.93 -1.35
CA GLY A 478 19.53 11.26 -2.63
C GLY A 478 18.96 9.85 -2.71
N TYR A 479 19.34 9.16 -3.78
CA TYR A 479 18.91 7.79 -4.08
C TYR A 479 20.09 6.82 -3.96
N LEU A 480 19.99 5.87 -3.03
CA LEU A 480 20.92 4.75 -2.94
C LEU A 480 20.37 3.59 -3.78
N VAL A 481 20.98 3.39 -4.95
CA VAL A 481 20.53 2.47 -6.00
C VAL A 481 21.37 1.20 -5.95
N ALA A 482 20.72 0.05 -5.92
CA ALA A 482 21.33 -1.27 -5.86
C ALA A 482 20.97 -2.10 -7.09
N ALA A 483 22.00 -2.62 -7.78
CA ALA A 483 21.89 -3.43 -8.99
C ALA A 483 22.54 -4.81 -8.77
N MET A 484 22.06 -5.82 -9.50
CA MET A 484 22.48 -7.23 -9.37
C MET A 484 22.81 -7.79 -10.75
N ALA A 485 23.89 -8.58 -10.83
CA ALA A 485 24.35 -9.19 -12.07
C ALA A 485 23.26 -10.01 -12.79
N LYS A 486 23.38 -10.07 -14.13
CA LYS A 486 22.36 -10.63 -15.06
C LYS A 486 21.01 -9.88 -15.07
N ASP A 487 21.00 -8.60 -14.70
CA ASP A 487 19.79 -7.76 -14.65
C ASP A 487 18.65 -8.37 -13.81
N ARG A 488 19.00 -9.11 -12.76
CA ARG A 488 18.05 -9.84 -11.93
C ARG A 488 17.33 -8.89 -10.96
N PRO A 489 15.98 -8.92 -10.86
CA PRO A 489 15.28 -8.19 -9.82
C PRO A 489 15.68 -8.70 -8.43
N MET A 490 16.11 -7.78 -7.56
CA MET A 490 16.61 -8.07 -6.22
C MET A 490 15.46 -8.47 -5.27
N ASP A 491 15.71 -9.40 -4.33
CA ASP A 491 14.71 -9.78 -3.32
C ASP A 491 14.45 -8.59 -2.37
N THR A 492 13.19 -8.18 -2.26
CA THR A 492 12.73 -7.14 -1.34
C THR A 492 13.22 -7.37 0.09
N LYS A 493 13.23 -8.63 0.56
CA LYS A 493 13.72 -8.96 1.92
C LYS A 493 15.20 -8.64 2.11
N PHE A 494 16.02 -8.88 1.09
CA PHE A 494 17.45 -8.58 1.11
C PHE A 494 17.68 -7.06 1.09
N VAL A 495 16.91 -6.34 0.27
CA VAL A 495 16.93 -4.86 0.21
C VAL A 495 16.51 -4.25 1.55
N ASP A 496 15.43 -4.73 2.16
CA ASP A 496 14.98 -4.26 3.49
C ASP A 496 15.99 -4.63 4.59
N THR A 497 16.63 -5.82 4.52
CA THR A 497 17.70 -6.18 5.47
C THR A 497 18.90 -5.22 5.39
N ILE A 498 19.30 -4.78 4.19
CA ILE A 498 20.32 -3.74 4.01
C ILE A 498 19.81 -2.39 4.54
N LYS A 499 18.57 -2.01 4.21
CA LYS A 499 17.95 -0.75 4.65
C LYS A 499 17.94 -0.63 6.17
N ASP A 500 17.46 -1.65 6.87
CA ASP A 500 17.31 -1.63 8.32
C ASP A 500 18.68 -1.56 9.02
N ARG A 501 19.69 -2.25 8.48
CA ARG A 501 21.09 -2.16 8.94
C ARG A 501 21.73 -0.80 8.66
N LEU A 502 21.48 -0.21 7.50
CA LEU A 502 21.97 1.11 7.13
C LEU A 502 21.33 2.20 8.00
N ALA A 503 20.01 2.15 8.18
CA ALA A 503 19.26 3.06 9.04
C ALA A 503 19.63 2.89 10.53
N LYS A 504 19.93 1.66 10.98
CA LYS A 504 20.51 1.44 12.30
C LYS A 504 21.90 2.07 12.41
N PHE A 505 22.84 1.73 11.52
CA PHE A 505 24.20 2.26 11.58
C PHE A 505 24.25 3.79 11.57
N LEU A 506 23.43 4.43 10.74
CA LEU A 506 23.40 5.89 10.64
C LEU A 506 22.76 6.52 11.90
N ARG A 507 21.70 5.95 12.47
CA ARG A 507 21.20 6.33 13.81
C ARG A 507 22.23 6.16 14.92
N ASP A 508 22.93 5.02 14.95
CA ASP A 508 23.99 4.70 15.93
C ASP A 508 25.16 5.72 15.88
N ASN A 509 25.28 6.50 14.79
CA ASN A 509 26.29 7.55 14.61
C ASN A 509 25.69 8.98 14.53
N GLY A 510 24.44 9.18 14.95
CA GLY A 510 23.83 10.51 15.04
C GLY A 510 23.24 11.08 13.73
N GLU A 511 23.09 10.26 12.68
CA GLU A 511 22.40 10.61 11.43
C GLU A 511 20.99 9.99 11.44
N PRO A 512 19.96 10.67 11.98
CA PRO A 512 18.59 10.18 11.91
C PRO A 512 18.08 10.21 10.46
N ILE A 513 17.45 9.11 10.04
CA ILE A 513 16.88 8.92 8.71
C ILE A 513 15.43 8.47 8.85
N LYS A 514 14.56 8.98 7.98
CA LYS A 514 13.16 8.53 7.87
C LYS A 514 13.14 7.10 7.33
N GLU A 515 12.49 6.18 8.03
CA GLU A 515 12.34 4.79 7.56
C GLU A 515 11.32 4.70 6.41
N GLU A 516 11.76 5.02 5.19
CA GLU A 516 10.94 4.91 3.99
C GLU A 516 10.90 3.47 3.43
N ASN A 517 9.99 3.24 2.49
CA ASN A 517 9.86 1.95 1.81
C ASN A 517 10.96 1.79 0.75
N SER A 518 11.49 0.57 0.64
CA SER A 518 12.29 0.17 -0.51
C SER A 518 11.40 0.08 -1.76
N MET A 519 11.95 0.40 -2.94
CA MET A 519 11.20 0.34 -4.20
C MET A 519 12.05 -0.20 -5.35
N SER A 520 11.44 -1.04 -6.18
CA SER A 520 12.02 -1.45 -7.47
C SER A 520 11.75 -0.38 -8.54
N LEU A 521 12.77 -0.06 -9.33
CA LEU A 521 12.71 0.86 -10.47
C LEU A 521 13.04 0.10 -11.76
N LYS A 522 12.50 0.59 -12.88
CA LYS A 522 12.94 0.20 -14.23
C LYS A 522 13.63 1.37 -14.90
N ILE A 523 14.95 1.37 -14.86
CA ILE A 523 15.80 2.35 -15.53
C ILE A 523 16.10 1.91 -16.96
N LYS A 524 16.60 2.83 -17.79
CA LYS A 524 17.20 2.47 -19.09
C LYS A 524 18.37 1.49 -18.87
N GLN A 525 18.54 0.57 -19.81
CA GLN A 525 19.61 -0.42 -19.79
C GLN A 525 20.96 0.28 -19.95
N VAL A 526 21.76 0.30 -18.87
CA VAL A 526 23.04 1.03 -18.80
C VAL A 526 24.15 0.14 -18.28
N ASP A 527 25.40 0.42 -18.69
CA ASP A 527 26.58 -0.09 -17.99
C ASP A 527 26.62 0.52 -16.58
N PHE A 528 26.20 -0.26 -15.59
CA PHE A 528 25.93 0.28 -14.25
C PHE A 528 27.21 0.72 -13.55
N GLN A 529 28.33 0.03 -13.81
CA GLN A 529 29.61 0.38 -13.20
C GLN A 529 30.14 1.69 -13.78
N ASP A 530 30.27 1.82 -15.10
CA ASP A 530 30.80 3.03 -15.72
C ASP A 530 29.93 4.26 -15.40
N TRP A 531 28.60 4.11 -15.49
CA TRP A 531 27.65 5.18 -15.18
C TRP A 531 27.73 5.64 -13.72
N ALA A 532 27.74 4.71 -12.77
CA ALA A 532 27.86 5.05 -11.35
C ALA A 532 29.20 5.70 -11.02
N LEU A 533 30.30 5.31 -11.67
CA LEU A 533 31.62 5.93 -11.47
C LEU A 533 31.70 7.38 -11.98
N GLU A 534 30.82 7.81 -12.90
CA GLU A 534 30.77 9.21 -13.38
C GLU A 534 29.70 10.06 -12.67
N TYR A 535 28.61 9.46 -12.15
CA TYR A 535 27.43 10.19 -11.65
C TYR A 535 27.03 9.94 -10.19
N ALA A 536 27.59 8.93 -9.51
CA ALA A 536 27.36 8.70 -8.09
C ALA A 536 28.47 9.33 -7.23
N ASP A 537 28.13 9.73 -6.01
CA ASP A 537 29.10 10.21 -5.00
C ASP A 537 30.03 9.07 -4.52
N PHE A 538 29.49 7.84 -4.49
CA PHE A 538 30.28 6.64 -4.27
C PHE A 538 29.63 5.40 -4.90
N LEU A 539 30.48 4.39 -5.15
CA LEU A 539 30.12 3.03 -5.53
C LEU A 539 30.72 2.04 -4.52
N ARG A 540 29.96 1.01 -4.15
CA ARG A 540 30.41 -0.18 -3.41
C ARG A 540 29.93 -1.46 -4.10
N LYS A 541 30.67 -2.56 -3.92
CA LYS A 541 30.47 -3.86 -4.58
C LYS A 541 30.65 -4.99 -3.57
N SER A 542 29.87 -6.06 -3.71
CA SER A 542 30.01 -7.32 -2.97
C SER A 542 29.35 -8.47 -3.73
N VAL A 543 29.46 -9.73 -3.26
CA VAL A 543 29.03 -10.92 -4.01
C VAL A 543 28.01 -11.74 -3.22
N HIS A 544 26.73 -11.67 -3.61
CA HIS A 544 25.63 -12.41 -2.98
C HIS A 544 25.21 -13.60 -3.85
N GLU A 545 25.18 -14.81 -3.28
CA GLU A 545 24.81 -16.04 -4.01
C GLU A 545 25.58 -16.27 -5.34
N GLY A 546 26.83 -15.83 -5.45
CA GLY A 546 27.63 -15.91 -6.69
C GLY A 546 27.26 -14.88 -7.77
N GLN A 547 26.52 -13.85 -7.40
CA GLN A 547 26.13 -12.73 -8.26
C GLN A 547 26.72 -11.44 -7.68
N GLU A 548 27.42 -10.66 -8.50
CA GLU A 548 27.89 -9.35 -8.08
C GLU A 548 26.70 -8.42 -7.84
N ILE A 549 26.70 -7.77 -6.67
CA ILE A 549 25.81 -6.67 -6.33
C ILE A 549 26.65 -5.40 -6.25
N ALA A 550 26.17 -4.32 -6.85
CA ALA A 550 26.74 -2.99 -6.66
C ALA A 550 25.70 -2.03 -6.09
N MET A 551 26.13 -1.15 -5.20
CA MET A 551 25.33 -0.08 -4.60
C MET A 551 25.99 1.27 -4.85
N ALA A 552 25.23 2.21 -5.39
CA ALA A 552 25.68 3.54 -5.81
C ALA A 552 24.78 4.63 -5.22
N PHE A 553 25.36 5.69 -4.65
CA PHE A 553 24.59 6.81 -4.11
C PHE A 553 24.57 8.00 -5.06
N PHE A 554 23.40 8.31 -5.62
CA PHE A 554 23.18 9.46 -6.48
C PHE A 554 22.60 10.62 -5.65
N PRO A 555 23.39 11.67 -5.34
CA PRO A 555 22.90 12.79 -4.55
C PRO A 555 21.79 13.55 -5.31
N PHE A 556 20.72 13.90 -4.61
CA PHE A 556 19.60 14.67 -5.14
C PHE A 556 18.81 15.32 -3.99
N ALA A 557 18.87 16.65 -3.91
CA ALA A 557 18.40 17.43 -2.74
C ALA A 557 16.88 17.37 -2.47
N GLU A 558 16.09 16.80 -3.38
CA GLU A 558 14.65 16.59 -3.21
C GLU A 558 14.26 15.12 -3.47
N ALA A 559 15.01 14.19 -2.86
CA ALA A 559 14.77 12.76 -3.02
C ALA A 559 13.37 12.30 -2.56
N GLN A 560 12.91 12.80 -1.39
CA GLN A 560 11.54 12.61 -0.92
C GLN A 560 10.56 13.48 -1.71
N ALA A 561 9.42 12.90 -2.13
CA ALA A 561 8.33 13.63 -2.77
C ALA A 561 7.64 14.56 -1.75
N LYS A 562 7.93 15.86 -1.81
CA LYS A 562 7.33 16.89 -0.96
C LYS A 562 5.87 17.14 -1.35
N LEU A 563 4.96 16.34 -0.79
CA LEU A 563 3.53 16.59 -0.92
C LEU A 563 3.15 17.89 -0.22
N GLY A 564 2.53 18.80 -0.95
CA GLY A 564 1.80 19.91 -0.37
C GLY A 564 0.45 19.42 0.19
N GLU A 565 -0.17 20.28 1.00
CA GLU A 565 -1.52 20.05 1.50
C GLU A 565 -2.55 20.07 0.36
N SER A 566 -3.75 19.55 0.65
CA SER A 566 -4.85 19.43 -0.29
C SER A 566 -6.18 19.60 0.44
N ALA A 567 -7.22 20.04 -0.26
CA ALA A 567 -8.55 20.27 0.34
C ALA A 567 -9.28 18.98 0.83
N SER A 568 -8.67 17.80 0.65
CA SER A 568 -9.10 16.51 1.20
C SER A 568 -7.91 15.82 1.86
N VAL A 569 -8.14 15.24 3.03
CA VAL A 569 -7.13 14.50 3.81
C VAL A 569 -6.71 13.20 3.11
N GLU A 570 -7.52 12.67 2.19
CA GLU A 570 -7.17 11.49 1.37
C GLU A 570 -6.23 11.83 0.19
N MET A 571 -6.01 13.12 -0.07
CA MET A 571 -5.24 13.61 -1.21
C MET A 571 -3.94 14.31 -0.77
N GLY A 572 -2.97 14.33 -1.67
CA GLY A 572 -1.81 15.22 -1.63
C GLY A 572 -1.81 16.17 -2.83
N SER A 573 -1.08 17.28 -2.75
CA SER A 573 -0.73 18.07 -3.93
C SER A 573 0.73 17.84 -4.34
N VAL A 574 0.95 17.78 -5.65
CA VAL A 574 2.24 17.61 -6.33
C VAL A 574 2.36 18.74 -7.34
N LYS A 575 3.51 19.42 -7.40
CA LYS A 575 3.68 20.54 -8.35
C LYS A 575 3.58 20.03 -9.78
N LEU A 576 2.89 20.78 -10.64
CA LEU A 576 2.76 20.43 -12.06
C LEU A 576 4.15 20.32 -12.75
N ASP A 577 5.13 21.11 -12.30
CA ASP A 577 6.47 21.12 -12.86
C ASP A 577 7.25 19.82 -12.63
N GLU A 578 7.04 19.16 -11.49
CA GLU A 578 7.72 17.90 -11.12
C GLU A 578 7.26 16.70 -11.97
N ILE A 579 6.06 16.79 -12.57
CA ILE A 579 5.51 15.76 -13.44
C ILE A 579 6.04 16.01 -14.86
N GLN A 580 6.87 15.11 -15.37
CA GLN A 580 7.42 15.23 -16.73
C GLN A 580 6.34 14.95 -17.79
N GLY A 581 6.42 15.66 -18.91
CA GLY A 581 5.54 15.46 -20.05
C GLY A 581 5.90 14.21 -20.86
N ASP A 582 4.90 13.66 -21.55
CA ASP A 582 4.97 12.58 -22.54
C ASP A 582 5.43 11.20 -22.01
N LEU A 583 5.60 11.09 -20.69
CA LEU A 583 5.82 9.84 -19.96
C LEU A 583 4.51 9.22 -19.45
N THR A 584 4.53 7.90 -19.26
CA THR A 584 3.48 7.14 -18.55
C THR A 584 3.56 7.37 -17.05
N VAL A 585 2.41 7.58 -16.38
CA VAL A 585 2.34 7.73 -14.93
C VAL A 585 1.78 6.48 -14.26
N ASP A 586 2.47 5.98 -13.22
CA ASP A 586 2.09 4.76 -12.49
C ASP A 586 0.98 4.98 -11.46
N PHE A 587 0.37 6.16 -11.42
CA PHE A 587 -0.61 6.60 -10.41
C PHE A 587 -1.69 7.48 -11.05
N ASN A 588 -2.75 7.77 -10.30
CA ASN A 588 -3.87 8.57 -10.79
C ASN A 588 -3.65 10.06 -10.54
N LEU A 589 -3.67 10.86 -11.61
CA LEU A 589 -3.57 12.32 -11.54
C LEU A 589 -4.96 12.96 -11.58
N TYR A 590 -5.24 13.81 -10.59
CA TYR A 590 -6.49 14.55 -10.46
C TYR A 590 -6.26 16.07 -10.53
N VAL A 591 -7.20 16.80 -11.11
CA VAL A 591 -7.29 18.26 -11.00
C VAL A 591 -8.34 18.59 -9.95
N TYR A 592 -8.03 19.49 -9.01
CA TYR A 592 -9.00 20.03 -8.06
C TYR A 592 -9.72 21.24 -8.66
N LEU A 593 -11.04 21.29 -8.51
CA LEU A 593 -11.88 22.39 -8.99
C LEU A 593 -12.44 23.18 -7.79
N PRO A 594 -11.86 24.36 -7.44
CA PRO A 594 -12.22 25.08 -6.22
C PRO A 594 -13.71 25.46 -6.14
N ALA A 595 -14.32 25.82 -7.28
CA ALA A 595 -15.71 26.28 -7.36
C ALA A 595 -16.75 25.23 -6.91
N ASN A 596 -16.47 23.94 -7.09
CA ASN A 596 -17.37 22.85 -6.67
C ASN A 596 -16.74 21.92 -5.62
N LYS A 597 -15.49 22.18 -5.22
CA LYS A 597 -14.68 21.41 -4.26
C LYS A 597 -14.47 19.93 -4.62
N LYS A 598 -14.55 19.57 -5.92
CA LYS A 598 -14.35 18.19 -6.40
C LYS A 598 -12.96 17.99 -7.00
N TYR A 599 -12.51 16.73 -6.94
CA TYR A 599 -11.36 16.24 -7.69
C TYR A 599 -11.87 15.53 -8.94
N VAL A 600 -11.33 15.90 -10.11
CA VAL A 600 -11.64 15.28 -11.39
C VAL A 600 -10.43 14.49 -11.84
N LEU A 601 -10.60 13.20 -12.13
CA LEU A 601 -9.54 12.36 -12.69
C LEU A 601 -9.16 12.89 -14.08
N TYR A 602 -7.88 13.24 -14.25
CA TYR A 602 -7.36 13.86 -15.46
C TYR A 602 -6.47 12.90 -16.27
N THR A 603 -5.60 12.15 -15.58
CA THR A 603 -4.82 11.05 -16.17
C THR A 603 -5.00 9.80 -15.31
N PRO A 604 -5.60 8.70 -15.83
CA PRO A 604 -5.66 7.45 -15.11
C PRO A 604 -4.30 6.73 -15.10
N ARG A 605 -4.06 5.93 -14.06
CA ARG A 605 -2.88 5.07 -13.90
C ARG A 605 -2.56 4.29 -15.19
N GLY A 606 -1.29 4.28 -15.58
CA GLY A 606 -0.76 3.63 -16.78
C GLY A 606 -0.84 4.47 -18.07
N SER A 607 -1.57 5.60 -18.06
CA SER A 607 -1.67 6.47 -19.24
C SER A 607 -0.50 7.45 -19.36
N LYS A 608 -0.23 7.94 -20.57
CA LYS A 608 0.72 9.03 -20.82
C LYS A 608 0.13 10.38 -20.40
N PHE A 609 0.92 11.18 -19.71
CA PHE A 609 0.61 12.58 -19.39
C PHE A 609 1.35 13.49 -20.37
N TYR A 610 0.67 13.90 -21.45
CA TYR A 610 1.31 14.54 -22.59
C TYR A 610 1.83 15.96 -22.26
N GLY A 611 2.93 16.40 -22.89
CA GLY A 611 3.46 17.76 -22.74
C GLY A 611 2.42 18.82 -23.10
N ASN A 612 1.62 18.56 -24.14
CA ASN A 612 0.48 19.40 -24.56
C ASN A 612 -0.70 19.41 -23.57
N GLN A 613 -0.77 18.46 -22.64
CA GLN A 613 -1.70 18.52 -21.50
C GLN A 613 -1.11 19.38 -20.38
N LYS A 614 0.16 19.16 -20.01
CA LYS A 614 0.88 19.97 -19.02
C LYS A 614 0.86 21.46 -19.36
N GLY A 615 1.17 21.81 -20.62
CA GLY A 615 1.15 23.20 -21.09
C GLY A 615 -0.24 23.86 -21.00
N ARG A 616 -1.32 23.13 -21.32
CA ARG A 616 -2.70 23.64 -21.18
C ARG A 616 -3.10 23.82 -19.72
N LEU A 617 -2.76 22.88 -18.85
CA LEU A 617 -3.00 22.99 -17.40
C LEU A 617 -2.28 24.20 -16.80
N ALA A 618 -1.00 24.39 -17.13
CA ALA A 618 -0.23 25.56 -16.71
C ALA A 618 -0.85 26.88 -17.24
N GLY A 619 -1.27 26.92 -18.51
CA GLY A 619 -1.97 28.06 -19.11
C GLY A 619 -3.34 28.36 -18.49
N MET A 620 -4.00 27.37 -17.88
CA MET A 620 -5.21 27.53 -17.08
C MET A 620 -4.92 27.91 -15.61
N GLY A 621 -3.67 28.18 -15.24
CA GLY A 621 -3.26 28.53 -13.87
C GLY A 621 -3.17 27.35 -12.90
N VAL A 622 -3.24 26.10 -13.39
CA VAL A 622 -3.11 24.90 -12.55
C VAL A 622 -1.64 24.71 -12.17
N THR A 623 -1.28 25.15 -10.97
CA THR A 623 0.10 25.03 -10.43
C THR A 623 0.39 23.66 -9.81
N HIS A 624 -0.65 22.96 -9.36
CA HIS A 624 -0.54 21.68 -8.66
C HIS A 624 -1.54 20.67 -9.23
N MET A 625 -1.06 19.44 -9.40
CA MET A 625 -1.91 18.26 -9.59
C MET A 625 -2.13 17.59 -8.23
N HIS A 626 -3.14 16.73 -8.14
CA HIS A 626 -3.43 15.97 -6.93
C HIS A 626 -3.34 14.47 -7.17
N VAL A 627 -2.93 13.75 -6.12
CA VAL A 627 -2.79 12.29 -6.09
C VAL A 627 -3.44 11.77 -4.81
N LYS A 628 -3.84 10.49 -4.79
CA LYS A 628 -4.24 9.85 -3.53
C LYS A 628 -3.01 9.65 -2.64
N ARG A 629 -3.17 9.74 -1.32
CA ARG A 629 -2.07 9.45 -0.38
C ARG A 629 -1.62 7.98 -0.44
N ASP A 630 -2.48 7.05 -0.82
CA ASP A 630 -2.12 5.65 -1.02
C ASP A 630 -1.20 5.45 -2.25
N ASP A 631 -1.36 6.28 -3.29
CA ASP A 631 -0.54 6.27 -4.52
C ASP A 631 0.87 6.88 -4.29
N LEU A 632 1.21 7.34 -3.07
CA LEU A 632 2.46 8.07 -2.75
C LEU A 632 3.74 7.35 -3.18
N VAL A 633 3.82 6.05 -2.95
CA VAL A 633 5.02 5.24 -3.27
C VAL A 633 5.24 5.19 -4.79
N ASP A 634 4.16 5.23 -5.58
CA ASP A 634 4.24 5.25 -7.04
C ASP A 634 4.70 6.63 -7.56
N VAL A 635 4.37 7.73 -6.86
CA VAL A 635 4.89 9.08 -7.14
C VAL A 635 6.39 9.18 -6.86
N SER A 636 6.84 8.68 -5.71
CA SER A 636 8.27 8.61 -5.36
C SER A 636 9.05 7.72 -6.34
N ARG A 637 8.48 6.58 -6.77
CA ARG A 637 9.05 5.72 -7.81
C ARG A 637 9.26 6.47 -9.12
N TYR A 638 8.23 7.19 -9.58
CA TYR A 638 8.27 7.98 -10.80
C TYR A 638 9.32 9.11 -10.73
N ARG A 639 9.40 9.86 -9.62
CA ARG A 639 10.46 10.89 -9.41
C ARG A 639 11.86 10.28 -9.50
N ALA A 640 12.12 9.19 -8.78
CA ALA A 640 13.42 8.52 -8.77
C ALA A 640 13.79 7.95 -10.15
N GLN A 641 12.87 7.23 -10.79
CA GLN A 641 13.09 6.63 -12.11
C GLN A 641 13.40 7.68 -13.19
N ASN A 642 12.67 8.81 -13.20
CA ASN A 642 12.89 9.88 -14.17
C ASN A 642 14.21 10.63 -13.91
N TYR A 643 14.57 10.85 -12.64
CA TYR A 643 15.87 11.43 -12.29
C TYR A 643 17.03 10.57 -12.80
N LEU A 644 17.04 9.27 -12.45
CA LEU A 644 18.09 8.35 -12.87
C LEU A 644 18.15 8.18 -14.39
N ASN A 645 17.00 8.06 -15.07
CA ASN A 645 16.95 7.99 -16.53
C ASN A 645 17.52 9.25 -17.21
N SER A 646 17.29 10.44 -16.64
CA SER A 646 17.91 11.67 -17.16
C SER A 646 19.45 11.68 -17.02
N LYS A 647 19.98 11.03 -15.98
CA LYS A 647 21.43 10.86 -15.79
C LYS A 647 22.04 9.78 -16.69
N ILE A 648 21.28 8.75 -17.05
CA ILE A 648 21.69 7.77 -18.05
C ILE A 648 21.73 8.44 -19.44
N GLU A 649 20.73 9.24 -19.80
CA GLU A 649 20.75 10.02 -21.06
C GLU A 649 21.91 11.04 -21.11
N GLU A 650 22.29 11.62 -19.97
CA GLU A 650 23.43 12.52 -19.88
C GLU A 650 24.76 11.77 -20.11
N PHE A 651 24.89 10.57 -19.52
CA PHE A 651 26.03 9.66 -19.70
C PHE A 651 26.16 9.15 -21.14
N GLU A 652 25.06 8.63 -21.72
CA GLU A 652 25.02 8.16 -23.13
C GLU A 652 25.42 9.26 -24.11
N ARG A 653 24.98 10.50 -23.86
CA ARG A 653 25.32 11.69 -24.66
C ARG A 653 26.78 12.10 -24.52
N ARG A 654 27.39 11.97 -23.33
CA ARG A 654 28.83 12.18 -23.14
C ARG A 654 29.65 11.07 -23.81
N ARG A 655 29.25 9.80 -23.65
CA ARG A 655 29.94 8.63 -24.23
C ARG A 655 29.95 8.68 -25.77
N SER A 656 28.81 9.02 -26.39
CA SER A 656 28.70 9.20 -27.85
C SER A 656 29.44 10.42 -28.40
N GLN A 657 29.66 11.48 -27.61
CA GLN A 657 30.54 12.60 -27.99
C GLN A 657 32.03 12.31 -27.77
N ALA A 658 32.37 11.45 -26.81
CA ALA A 658 33.75 11.09 -26.47
C ALA A 658 34.34 10.00 -27.37
N THR A 659 33.50 9.17 -27.99
CA THR A 659 33.93 8.20 -29.01
C THR A 659 34.05 8.91 -30.36
N PRO A 660 35.26 9.07 -30.94
CA PRO A 660 35.39 9.60 -32.30
C PRO A 660 34.72 8.64 -33.29
N PRO A 661 34.16 9.12 -34.41
CA PRO A 661 33.63 8.25 -35.45
C PRO A 661 34.72 7.29 -35.92
N ALA A 662 34.39 6.00 -36.04
CA ALA A 662 35.29 5.01 -36.61
C ALA A 662 35.61 5.40 -38.06
N ALA A 663 36.92 5.49 -38.35
CA ALA A 663 37.46 5.95 -39.64
C ALA A 663 37.68 4.81 -40.63
#